data_AF-A0A6M5FA86-F1
#
_entry.id   AF-A0A6M5FA86-F1
#
_cell.length_a   1.000
_cell.length_b   1.000
_cell.length_c   1.000
_cell.angle_alpha   90.00
_cell.angle_beta   90.00
_cell.angle_gamma   90.00
#
_symmetry.space_group_name_H-M   'P 1'
#
loop_
_entity.id
_entity.type
_entity.pdbx_description
1 polymer ?
#
loop_
_entity_poly.entity_id
_entity_poly.type
_entity_poly.pdbx_seq_one_letter_code
_entity_poly.pdbx_strand_id
1 'polypeptide(L)'
;MMVDKYRETPDRPALDPTLESELREGYVSADKMGQVVAKLRKEAPDTFDVASQMAEALRIALNEYEDPKEGWKSRERSDRIFAVFDVMTKYATPEELEQLLVSDAFTRLGSEWRDGNLEILVKRYSRLGNVYGSKNPADDTKRLRLLTRYILGKTTDSEEVESSLPLQQSATKPNWYADSDRYPYRSYIMSIPVAESKIVNSLPSKEELRQLSSSSPRWSERFGLDEAWYNHDTQIKLVGNFHKAQLGRLSEWKAALEAGRYPDWFSSYVIDACPELGGFNSQTGVFDVREIGSKRLLPEVNPAALEAVYEILWKYRPDELEAAKFGELYGREVVIRTGLGQERRRETQGEWHEIICKYKDSSTPQKSTAEELQTLLEGQCTGWFPGGSDSIYDFLYKVALSSYDSFGHRNITKILVFTTGRYNIPRIMMCLGEGGDIKMILGIDGDDCRVESCMTDALHERISELSNGQDKLETIHTIKKIDEICAKQQKGEDLSLRDIMMLWFGADSSVGESYFWKNGGIATLQSVRGEHNFVEDVKTIVDQRGLAIDTLGELILDRYIDQAEKLKVFFYDRGVFFTRDERYQKHYGIDRLDIYRNLYGYGADSSCMDVINCLIKDGKGVELFREYKRFAEPLVKEMGGEFDDMFGGGRLVAGDSMEKEELYWGVEADFGKLAEEAREKKCLPGFIEFISLVKPPLGKFDINEFVSDLLSTEGTNIKIMCQLVGQFNNLKHVGLTSYSDQLIIWRLCELYGQIEHYQDKCLADVLSKRYDDEFWRDMPGSLGEYVRAIRAGIIRPPHGPVR
;
A
#
# COMPACT_ATOMS: atom_id res chain seq x y z
N MET A 1 19.19 3.66 -62.14
CA MET A 1 18.77 2.88 -63.32
C MET A 1 18.10 1.61 -62.83
N MET A 2 16.78 1.64 -62.67
CA MET A 2 15.80 0.54 -62.71
C MET A 2 14.43 1.23 -62.52
N VAL A 3 14.20 2.18 -63.44
CA VAL A 3 12.89 2.69 -63.83
C VAL A 3 12.40 1.72 -64.90
N ASP A 4 11.08 1.54 -64.99
CA ASP A 4 10.35 0.80 -66.04
C ASP A 4 10.43 -0.73 -66.03
N LYS A 5 9.51 -1.34 -65.27
CA LYS A 5 8.65 -2.40 -65.81
C LYS A 5 7.26 -2.18 -65.22
N TYR A 6 6.24 -2.19 -66.06
CA TYR A 6 4.83 -1.87 -65.77
C TYR A 6 4.45 -0.38 -65.85
N ARG A 7 4.84 0.28 -66.96
CA ARG A 7 4.04 1.37 -67.51
C ARG A 7 3.05 0.83 -68.55
N GLU A 8 1.86 1.42 -68.53
CA GLU A 8 0.91 1.53 -69.64
C GLU A 8 0.05 0.31 -69.97
N THR A 9 -1.13 0.26 -69.35
CA THR A 9 -2.33 -0.24 -70.02
C THR A 9 -3.12 1.00 -70.45
N PRO A 10 -3.36 1.23 -71.75
CA PRO A 10 -3.86 2.52 -72.27
C PRO A 10 -5.34 2.84 -72.00
N ASP A 11 -6.09 1.97 -71.31
CA ASP A 11 -7.54 2.10 -71.08
C ASP A 11 -7.93 2.11 -69.59
N ARG A 12 -7.03 2.52 -68.69
CA ARG A 12 -7.32 2.56 -67.25
C ARG A 12 -7.93 3.91 -66.82
N PRO A 13 -9.01 3.92 -66.02
CA PRO A 13 -9.59 5.15 -65.53
C PRO A 13 -8.59 5.88 -64.63
N ALA A 14 -8.25 7.12 -64.98
CA ALA A 14 -7.44 7.98 -64.12
C ALA A 14 -8.25 8.36 -62.88
N LEU A 15 -7.57 8.47 -61.71
CA LEU A 15 -8.20 9.01 -60.50
C LEU A 15 -8.59 10.46 -60.76
N ASP A 16 -9.81 10.86 -60.37
CA ASP A 16 -10.27 12.23 -60.55
C ASP A 16 -9.29 13.21 -59.88
N PRO A 17 -8.87 14.31 -60.55
CA PRO A 17 -7.87 15.23 -60.01
C PRO A 17 -8.23 15.81 -58.64
N THR A 18 -9.53 15.95 -58.34
CA THR A 18 -10.03 16.45 -57.06
C THR A 18 -9.86 15.39 -55.97
N LEU A 19 -10.13 14.12 -56.28
CA LEU A 19 -9.91 12.99 -55.38
C LEU A 19 -8.41 12.73 -55.17
N GLU A 20 -7.60 12.88 -56.21
CA GLU A 20 -6.15 12.74 -56.12
C GLU A 20 -5.53 13.84 -55.25
N SER A 21 -6.00 15.09 -55.38
CA SER A 21 -5.56 16.20 -54.53
C SER A 21 -5.85 15.94 -53.04
N GLU A 22 -7.05 15.47 -52.71
CA GLU A 22 -7.42 15.14 -51.31
C GLU A 22 -6.66 13.92 -50.78
N LEU A 23 -6.40 12.92 -51.62
CA LEU A 23 -5.62 11.73 -51.25
C LEU A 23 -4.15 12.09 -50.95
N ARG A 24 -3.59 13.10 -51.64
CA ARG A 24 -2.20 13.53 -51.50
C ARG A 24 -1.97 14.55 -50.39
N GLU A 25 -3.00 14.99 -49.66
CA GLU A 25 -2.82 15.82 -48.46
C GLU A 25 -2.05 15.05 -47.37
N GLY A 26 -1.33 15.78 -46.51
CA GLY A 26 -0.57 15.19 -45.39
C GLY A 26 -1.45 14.55 -44.31
N TYR A 27 -2.75 14.88 -44.29
CA TYR A 27 -3.77 14.23 -43.47
C TYR A 27 -5.00 13.97 -44.33
N VAL A 28 -5.39 12.70 -44.49
CA VAL A 28 -6.49 12.32 -45.39
C VAL A 28 -7.79 12.17 -44.61
N SER A 29 -8.80 12.94 -45.01
CA SER A 29 -10.14 12.90 -44.41
C SER A 29 -11.12 12.10 -45.26
N ALA A 30 -11.55 10.95 -44.74
CA ALA A 30 -12.55 10.10 -45.39
C ALA A 30 -13.88 10.83 -45.65
N ASP A 31 -14.29 11.74 -44.75
CA ASP A 31 -15.52 12.52 -44.95
C ASP A 31 -15.39 13.54 -46.08
N LYS A 32 -14.24 14.19 -46.25
CA LYS A 32 -14.00 15.11 -47.39
C LYS A 32 -13.93 14.34 -48.71
N MET A 33 -13.15 13.26 -48.78
CA MET A 33 -13.11 12.39 -49.95
C MET A 33 -14.51 11.87 -50.30
N GLY A 34 -15.29 11.47 -49.28
CA GLY A 34 -16.67 11.05 -49.42
C GLY A 34 -17.61 12.14 -49.97
N GLN A 35 -17.43 13.40 -49.55
CA GLN A 35 -18.18 14.53 -50.09
C GLN A 35 -17.85 14.79 -51.57
N VAL A 36 -16.57 14.65 -51.95
CA VAL A 36 -16.14 14.76 -53.35
C VAL A 36 -16.76 13.64 -54.19
N VAL A 37 -16.70 12.39 -53.70
CA VAL A 37 -17.36 11.23 -54.36
C VAL A 37 -18.87 11.45 -54.51
N ALA A 38 -19.55 11.92 -53.46
CA ALA A 38 -20.98 12.19 -53.50
C ALA A 38 -21.33 13.30 -54.50
N LYS A 39 -20.49 14.33 -54.60
CA LYS A 39 -20.66 15.43 -55.57
C LYS A 39 -20.46 14.93 -57.01
N LEU A 40 -19.36 14.22 -57.28
CA LEU A 40 -19.06 13.67 -58.61
C LEU A 40 -20.13 12.67 -59.06
N ARG A 41 -20.61 11.81 -58.16
CA ARG A 41 -21.73 10.89 -58.42
C ARG A 41 -23.04 11.63 -58.69
N LYS A 42 -23.27 12.79 -58.09
CA LYS A 42 -24.47 13.59 -58.36
C LYS A 42 -24.39 14.34 -59.69
N GLU A 43 -23.18 14.75 -60.09
CA GLU A 43 -22.93 15.45 -61.36
C GLU A 43 -22.96 14.49 -62.57
N ALA A 44 -22.60 13.22 -62.36
CA ALA A 44 -22.56 12.20 -63.41
C ALA A 44 -22.99 10.80 -62.90
N PRO A 45 -24.28 10.62 -62.55
CA PRO A 45 -24.77 9.43 -61.83
C PRO A 45 -24.67 8.11 -62.60
N ASP A 46 -24.72 8.15 -63.94
CA ASP A 46 -24.71 6.96 -64.79
C ASP A 46 -23.31 6.63 -65.35
N THR A 47 -22.30 7.48 -65.09
CA THR A 47 -20.94 7.32 -65.65
C THR A 47 -19.83 7.37 -64.61
N PHE A 48 -20.09 7.83 -63.39
CA PHE A 48 -19.08 7.88 -62.32
C PHE A 48 -18.99 6.54 -61.58
N ASP A 49 -17.97 5.75 -61.93
CA ASP A 49 -17.68 4.46 -61.30
C ASP A 49 -16.85 4.64 -60.01
N VAL A 50 -17.53 4.52 -58.87
CA VAL A 50 -16.90 4.66 -57.54
C VAL A 50 -15.91 3.52 -57.27
N ALA A 51 -16.20 2.30 -57.73
CA ALA A 51 -15.35 1.13 -57.48
C ALA A 51 -14.00 1.28 -58.18
N SER A 52 -14.02 1.67 -59.46
CA SER A 52 -12.79 1.92 -60.22
C SER A 52 -11.96 3.07 -59.67
N GLN A 53 -12.61 4.17 -59.25
CA GLN A 53 -11.92 5.32 -58.65
C GLN A 53 -11.26 4.94 -57.31
N MET A 54 -11.95 4.17 -56.47
CA MET A 54 -11.40 3.73 -55.18
C MET A 54 -10.32 2.64 -55.34
N ALA A 55 -10.42 1.78 -56.36
CA ALA A 55 -9.38 0.82 -56.70
C ALA A 55 -8.08 1.53 -57.10
N GLU A 56 -8.18 2.60 -57.89
CA GLU A 56 -7.02 3.39 -58.30
C GLU A 56 -6.45 4.21 -57.14
N ALA A 57 -7.29 4.79 -56.27
CA ALA A 57 -6.85 5.44 -55.03
C ALA A 57 -6.11 4.46 -54.10
N LEU A 58 -6.63 3.25 -53.92
CA LEU A 58 -5.98 2.18 -53.15
C LEU A 58 -4.62 1.82 -53.76
N ARG A 59 -4.55 1.71 -55.09
CA ARG A 59 -3.32 1.41 -55.83
C ARG A 59 -2.26 2.50 -55.66
N ILE A 60 -2.64 3.78 -55.72
CA ILE A 60 -1.73 4.92 -55.49
C ILE A 60 -1.23 4.90 -54.05
N ALA A 61 -2.14 4.73 -53.08
CA ALA A 61 -1.79 4.63 -51.66
C ALA A 61 -0.79 3.48 -51.39
N LEU A 62 -0.95 2.34 -52.06
CA LEU A 62 -0.09 1.18 -51.91
C LEU A 62 1.30 1.34 -52.55
N ASN A 63 1.41 2.04 -53.68
CA ASN A 63 2.66 2.10 -54.45
C ASN A 63 3.54 3.31 -54.15
N GLU A 64 2.95 4.45 -53.79
CA GLU A 64 3.68 5.71 -53.65
C GLU A 64 4.08 6.02 -52.20
N TYR A 65 3.59 5.24 -51.24
CA TYR A 65 3.83 5.46 -49.82
C TYR A 65 4.22 4.16 -49.12
N GLU A 66 5.29 4.19 -48.32
CA GLU A 66 5.73 3.12 -47.43
C GLU A 66 5.60 3.58 -45.97
N ASP A 67 5.03 2.74 -45.09
CA ASP A 67 5.02 3.01 -43.65
C ASP A 67 6.40 2.65 -43.06
N PRO A 68 7.00 3.48 -42.18
CA PRO A 68 8.30 3.19 -41.60
C PRO A 68 8.25 1.98 -40.66
N LYS A 69 9.33 1.18 -40.67
CA LYS A 69 9.43 -0.12 -39.98
C LYS A 69 9.35 -0.05 -38.44
N GLU A 70 9.45 1.13 -37.84
CA GLU A 70 9.30 1.35 -36.40
C GLU A 70 8.01 2.14 -36.11
N GLY A 71 7.06 1.48 -35.45
CA GLY A 71 5.62 1.78 -35.52
C GLY A 71 5.09 3.04 -34.82
N TRP A 72 5.85 4.13 -34.73
CA TRP A 72 5.42 5.30 -33.96
C TRP A 72 5.55 6.65 -34.67
N LYS A 73 5.93 6.71 -35.96
CA LYS A 73 5.87 7.96 -36.76
C LYS A 73 5.37 7.72 -38.19
N SER A 74 4.37 8.50 -38.61
CA SER A 74 3.65 8.51 -39.91
C SER A 74 2.91 7.22 -40.28
N ARG A 75 1.58 7.21 -40.03
CA ARG A 75 0.58 6.21 -40.46
C ARG A 75 -0.09 6.59 -41.79
N GLU A 76 0.54 7.46 -42.59
CA GLU A 76 -0.11 8.10 -43.74
C GLU A 76 -0.60 7.09 -44.80
N ARG A 77 0.15 6.01 -45.03
CA ARG A 77 -0.27 4.95 -45.98
C ARG A 77 -1.50 4.23 -45.44
N SER A 78 -1.45 3.83 -44.18
CA SER A 78 -2.55 3.14 -43.50
C SER A 78 -3.82 4.01 -43.41
N ASP A 79 -3.69 5.30 -43.07
CA ASP A 79 -4.81 6.24 -42.96
C ASP A 79 -5.45 6.51 -44.33
N ARG A 80 -4.67 6.58 -45.41
CA ARG A 80 -5.17 6.66 -46.80
C ARG A 80 -5.94 5.41 -47.20
N ILE A 81 -5.40 4.23 -46.87
CA ILE A 81 -6.08 2.95 -47.13
C ILE A 81 -7.41 2.90 -46.36
N PHE A 82 -7.41 3.27 -45.08
CA PHE A 82 -8.64 3.32 -44.29
C PHE A 82 -9.65 4.33 -44.84
N ALA A 83 -9.20 5.49 -45.32
CA ALA A 83 -10.10 6.47 -45.93
C ALA A 83 -10.79 5.93 -47.19
N VAL A 84 -10.08 5.15 -48.03
CA VAL A 84 -10.68 4.49 -49.20
C VAL A 84 -11.78 3.50 -48.77
N PHE A 85 -11.55 2.70 -47.73
CA PHE A 85 -12.59 1.78 -47.22
C PHE A 85 -13.77 2.50 -46.55
N ASP A 86 -13.52 3.60 -45.83
CA ASP A 86 -14.56 4.42 -45.23
C ASP A 86 -15.46 5.05 -46.32
N VAL A 87 -14.86 5.50 -47.43
CA VAL A 87 -15.62 6.03 -48.57
C VAL A 87 -16.42 4.92 -49.26
N MET A 88 -15.82 3.75 -49.48
CA MET A 88 -16.49 2.63 -50.13
C MET A 88 -17.67 2.10 -49.30
N THR A 89 -17.50 1.94 -47.99
CA THR A 89 -18.57 1.45 -47.12
C THR A 89 -19.76 2.41 -47.07
N LYS A 90 -19.49 3.73 -47.10
CA LYS A 90 -20.53 4.77 -46.96
C LYS A 90 -21.19 5.15 -48.29
N TYR A 91 -20.47 5.16 -49.40
CA TYR A 91 -20.95 5.76 -50.67
C TYR A 91 -21.03 4.80 -51.86
N ALA A 92 -20.40 3.62 -51.82
CA ALA A 92 -20.49 2.63 -52.90
C ALA A 92 -21.67 1.67 -52.67
N THR A 93 -22.30 1.22 -53.74
CA THR A 93 -23.31 0.13 -53.69
C THR A 93 -22.65 -1.22 -53.36
N PRO A 94 -23.41 -2.22 -52.87
CA PRO A 94 -22.87 -3.55 -52.63
C PRO A 94 -22.15 -4.16 -53.84
N GLU A 95 -22.67 -3.93 -55.05
CA GLU A 95 -22.10 -4.42 -56.31
C GLU A 95 -20.79 -3.70 -56.67
N GLU A 96 -20.72 -2.38 -56.46
CA GLU A 96 -19.47 -1.60 -56.61
C GLU A 96 -18.41 -2.02 -55.57
N LEU A 97 -18.83 -2.34 -54.34
CA LEU A 97 -17.93 -2.85 -53.30
C LEU A 97 -17.37 -4.22 -53.67
N GLU A 98 -18.19 -5.12 -54.19
CA GLU A 98 -17.76 -6.43 -54.67
C GLU A 98 -16.73 -6.29 -55.81
N GLN A 99 -16.95 -5.37 -56.75
CA GLN A 99 -15.99 -5.08 -57.82
C GLN A 99 -14.62 -4.60 -57.28
N LEU A 100 -14.60 -3.75 -56.25
CA LEU A 100 -13.34 -3.34 -55.62
C LEU A 100 -12.65 -4.52 -54.92
N LEU A 101 -13.40 -5.37 -54.20
CA LEU A 101 -12.86 -6.50 -53.46
C LEU A 101 -12.25 -7.57 -54.40
N VAL A 102 -12.73 -7.65 -55.64
CA VAL A 102 -12.18 -8.54 -56.68
C VAL A 102 -11.03 -7.86 -57.46
N SER A 103 -10.75 -6.58 -57.20
CA SER A 103 -9.68 -5.86 -57.91
C SER A 103 -8.27 -6.39 -57.57
N ASP A 104 -7.36 -6.24 -58.54
CA ASP A 104 -5.94 -6.60 -58.37
C ASP A 104 -5.28 -5.79 -57.23
N ALA A 105 -5.68 -4.52 -57.06
CA ALA A 105 -5.19 -3.66 -55.98
C ALA A 105 -5.57 -4.20 -54.59
N PHE A 106 -6.81 -4.67 -54.41
CA PHE A 106 -7.25 -5.27 -53.16
C PHE A 106 -6.61 -6.63 -52.91
N THR A 107 -6.50 -7.47 -53.94
CA THR A 107 -5.80 -8.77 -53.85
C THR A 107 -4.36 -8.60 -53.39
N ARG A 108 -3.68 -7.57 -53.92
CA ARG A 108 -2.31 -7.22 -53.52
C ARG A 108 -2.24 -6.68 -52.09
N LEU A 109 -3.17 -5.84 -51.65
CA LEU A 109 -3.30 -5.44 -50.24
C LEU A 109 -3.42 -6.66 -49.32
N GLY A 110 -4.26 -7.64 -49.68
CA GLY A 110 -4.43 -8.88 -48.94
C GLY A 110 -3.14 -9.71 -48.83
N SER A 111 -2.28 -9.66 -49.85
CA SER A 111 -0.97 -10.32 -49.82
C SER A 111 0.09 -9.57 -49.00
N GLU A 112 0.08 -8.23 -49.01
CA GLU A 112 1.02 -7.40 -48.24
C GLU A 112 0.67 -7.33 -46.75
N TRP A 113 -0.63 -7.41 -46.38
CA TRP A 113 -1.13 -7.26 -45.00
C TRP A 113 -1.51 -8.60 -44.33
N ARG A 114 -0.69 -9.66 -44.45
CA ARG A 114 -0.93 -10.92 -43.71
C ARG A 114 -0.70 -10.76 -42.19
N ASP A 115 -1.54 -11.46 -41.43
CA ASP A 115 -1.64 -11.58 -39.96
C ASP A 115 -1.96 -10.30 -39.16
N GLY A 116 -3.12 -10.31 -38.49
CA GLY A 116 -3.55 -9.33 -37.47
C GLY A 116 -4.12 -8.00 -37.99
N ASN A 117 -3.53 -7.39 -39.03
CA ASN A 117 -3.91 -6.02 -39.44
C ASN A 117 -5.22 -5.94 -40.25
N LEU A 118 -5.54 -6.97 -41.05
CA LEU A 118 -6.85 -7.09 -41.72
C LEU A 118 -8.00 -7.32 -40.73
N GLU A 119 -7.72 -7.91 -39.56
CA GLU A 119 -8.72 -8.09 -38.49
C GLU A 119 -9.07 -6.75 -37.81
N ILE A 120 -8.16 -5.76 -37.84
CA ILE A 120 -8.41 -4.39 -37.36
C ILE A 120 -9.46 -3.69 -38.23
N LEU A 121 -9.44 -3.90 -39.56
CA LEU A 121 -10.49 -3.43 -40.47
C LEU A 121 -11.85 -4.00 -40.07
N VAL A 122 -11.94 -5.32 -39.89
CA VAL A 122 -13.18 -5.99 -39.49
C VAL A 122 -13.65 -5.50 -38.11
N LYS A 123 -12.76 -5.37 -37.11
CA LYS A 123 -13.11 -4.84 -35.77
C LYS A 123 -13.55 -3.38 -35.81
N ARG A 124 -12.93 -2.54 -36.63
CA ARG A 124 -13.29 -1.11 -36.79
C ARG A 124 -14.70 -0.97 -37.38
N TYR A 125 -15.00 -1.69 -38.45
CA TYR A 125 -16.34 -1.63 -39.08
C TYR A 125 -17.42 -2.38 -38.28
N SER A 126 -17.08 -3.48 -37.60
CA SER A 126 -18.02 -4.20 -36.72
C SER A 126 -18.44 -3.36 -35.51
N ARG A 127 -17.56 -2.48 -35.00
CA ARG A 127 -17.90 -1.53 -33.92
C ARG A 127 -18.68 -0.31 -34.43
N LEU A 128 -18.49 0.10 -35.69
CA LEU A 128 -19.18 1.24 -36.30
C LEU A 128 -20.65 0.96 -36.65
N GLY A 129 -21.02 -0.31 -36.89
CA GLY A 129 -22.41 -0.72 -37.13
C GLY A 129 -23.38 -0.41 -35.97
N ASN A 130 -22.87 -0.19 -34.76
CA ASN A 130 -23.67 0.24 -33.61
C ASN A 130 -23.69 1.77 -33.37
N VAL A 131 -22.87 2.56 -34.08
CA VAL A 131 -22.63 3.98 -33.74
C VAL A 131 -23.21 4.98 -34.76
N TYR A 132 -23.51 4.56 -36.00
CA TYR A 132 -24.22 5.43 -36.95
C TYR A 132 -25.62 4.89 -37.25
N GLY A 133 -26.64 5.55 -36.68
CA GLY A 133 -28.05 5.33 -37.03
C GLY A 133 -28.31 5.74 -38.48
N SER A 134 -28.11 4.82 -39.42
CA SER A 134 -28.43 5.00 -40.83
C SER A 134 -29.87 4.52 -41.12
N LYS A 135 -30.54 5.19 -42.05
CA LYS A 135 -31.97 5.01 -42.37
C LYS A 135 -32.27 3.76 -43.22
N ASN A 136 -31.29 2.88 -43.49
CA ASN A 136 -31.52 1.64 -44.23
C ASN A 136 -30.58 0.49 -43.76
N PRO A 137 -30.93 -0.23 -42.68
CA PRO A 137 -30.05 -1.22 -42.05
C PRO A 137 -29.74 -2.46 -42.92
N ALA A 138 -30.54 -2.73 -43.96
CA ALA A 138 -30.37 -3.91 -44.81
C ALA A 138 -29.14 -3.82 -45.73
N ASP A 139 -28.84 -2.64 -46.27
CA ASP A 139 -27.79 -2.46 -47.27
C ASP A 139 -26.39 -2.39 -46.62
N ASP A 140 -26.29 -1.71 -45.48
CA ASP A 140 -25.07 -1.66 -44.66
C ASP A 140 -24.69 -3.06 -44.14
N THR A 141 -25.68 -3.86 -43.73
CA THR A 141 -25.47 -5.26 -43.32
C THR A 141 -24.93 -6.12 -44.47
N LYS A 142 -25.39 -5.89 -45.71
CA LYS A 142 -24.93 -6.62 -46.90
C LYS A 142 -23.48 -6.28 -47.25
N ARG A 143 -23.10 -5.00 -47.20
CA ARG A 143 -21.72 -4.52 -47.42
C ARG A 143 -20.75 -5.06 -46.37
N LEU A 144 -21.15 -5.04 -45.09
CA LEU A 144 -20.34 -5.53 -43.98
C LEU A 144 -20.17 -7.05 -44.03
N ARG A 145 -21.22 -7.78 -44.42
CA ARG A 145 -21.14 -9.22 -44.73
C ARG A 145 -20.20 -9.50 -45.89
N LEU A 146 -20.24 -8.75 -46.99
CA LEU A 146 -19.32 -8.91 -48.14
C LEU A 146 -17.85 -8.69 -47.75
N LEU A 147 -17.55 -7.62 -47.01
CA LEU A 147 -16.20 -7.35 -46.47
C LEU A 147 -15.72 -8.49 -45.56
N THR A 148 -16.61 -8.97 -44.68
CA THR A 148 -16.32 -10.11 -43.80
C THR A 148 -16.11 -11.41 -44.60
N ARG A 149 -16.91 -11.63 -45.66
CA ARG A 149 -16.85 -12.77 -46.59
C ARG A 149 -15.48 -12.85 -47.27
N TYR A 150 -15.02 -11.72 -47.81
CA TYR A 150 -13.77 -11.62 -48.58
C TYR A 150 -12.52 -11.57 -47.69
N ILE A 151 -12.55 -10.85 -46.57
CA ILE A 151 -11.39 -10.72 -45.66
C ILE A 151 -11.17 -12.00 -44.84
N LEU A 152 -12.24 -12.69 -44.44
CA LEU A 152 -12.17 -13.90 -43.60
C LEU A 152 -12.38 -15.21 -44.36
N GLY A 153 -12.60 -15.16 -45.69
CA GLY A 153 -12.67 -16.34 -46.55
C GLY A 153 -13.88 -17.26 -46.37
N LYS A 154 -15.02 -16.77 -45.85
CA LYS A 154 -16.22 -17.60 -45.61
C LYS A 154 -17.16 -17.57 -46.82
N THR A 155 -17.39 -18.67 -47.54
CA THR A 155 -18.43 -18.76 -48.58
C THR A 155 -19.75 -19.26 -47.98
N THR A 156 -20.80 -18.42 -47.95
CA THR A 156 -22.17 -18.87 -47.66
C THR A 156 -23.04 -18.65 -48.88
N ASP A 157 -23.27 -19.71 -49.66
CA ASP A 157 -24.42 -19.80 -50.55
C ASP A 157 -25.41 -20.75 -49.90
N SER A 158 -26.52 -20.22 -49.39
CA SER A 158 -27.80 -20.91 -49.21
C SER A 158 -28.83 -19.88 -48.77
N GLU A 159 -29.78 -19.60 -49.67
CA GLU A 159 -31.01 -18.88 -49.38
C GLU A 159 -31.90 -19.63 -48.38
N GLU A 160 -32.80 -18.88 -47.75
CA GLU A 160 -33.77 -19.26 -46.72
C GLU A 160 -34.56 -20.56 -46.99
N VAL A 161 -34.80 -21.36 -45.94
CA VAL A 161 -36.08 -22.05 -45.75
C VAL A 161 -36.44 -22.06 -44.26
N GLU A 162 -37.46 -21.28 -43.90
CA GLU A 162 -38.29 -21.53 -42.71
C GLU A 162 -38.87 -22.95 -42.78
N SER A 163 -38.59 -23.81 -41.79
CA SER A 163 -39.43 -24.98 -41.53
C SER A 163 -39.29 -25.52 -40.12
N SER A 164 -40.44 -25.72 -39.51
CA SER A 164 -40.72 -26.24 -38.17
C SER A 164 -40.46 -27.76 -38.02
N LEU A 165 -39.80 -28.17 -36.92
CA LEU A 165 -39.80 -29.50 -36.22
C LEU A 165 -39.25 -30.75 -36.99
N PRO A 166 -38.91 -31.92 -36.36
CA PRO A 166 -38.82 -32.32 -34.93
C PRO A 166 -37.49 -33.02 -34.51
N LEU A 167 -37.36 -33.33 -33.21
CA LEU A 167 -36.32 -34.16 -32.57
C LEU A 167 -36.17 -35.54 -33.27
N GLN A 168 -34.97 -35.89 -33.74
CA GLN A 168 -34.60 -37.27 -34.07
C GLN A 168 -33.37 -37.71 -33.27
N GLN A 169 -33.61 -38.61 -32.31
CA GLN A 169 -32.58 -39.43 -31.68
C GLN A 169 -32.16 -40.52 -32.68
N SER A 170 -30.92 -40.45 -33.19
CA SER A 170 -30.28 -41.57 -33.89
C SER A 170 -29.04 -42.02 -33.11
N ALA A 171 -28.84 -43.34 -33.05
CA ALA A 171 -27.80 -44.00 -32.25
C ALA A 171 -26.46 -44.20 -33.01
N THR A 172 -26.22 -43.45 -34.09
CA THR A 172 -25.02 -43.57 -34.92
C THR A 172 -24.36 -42.22 -35.06
N LYS A 173 -23.01 -42.17 -35.05
CA LYS A 173 -22.32 -40.89 -34.95
C LYS A 173 -22.63 -39.96 -36.13
N PRO A 174 -23.29 -38.79 -35.94
CA PRO A 174 -23.55 -37.89 -37.06
C PRO A 174 -22.23 -37.35 -37.64
N ASN A 175 -22.08 -37.43 -38.96
CA ASN A 175 -20.90 -37.06 -39.73
C ASN A 175 -20.63 -35.53 -39.83
N TRP A 176 -21.16 -34.72 -38.91
CA TRP A 176 -21.19 -33.25 -39.08
C TRP A 176 -19.80 -32.65 -38.85
N TYR A 177 -18.94 -33.45 -38.23
CA TYR A 177 -17.64 -33.12 -37.71
C TYR A 177 -16.48 -33.58 -38.62
N ALA A 178 -16.77 -34.08 -39.83
CA ALA A 178 -15.75 -34.61 -40.76
C ALA A 178 -15.20 -33.58 -41.77
N ASP A 179 -15.94 -32.50 -42.07
CA ASP A 179 -15.50 -31.43 -42.98
C ASP A 179 -14.99 -30.22 -42.18
N SER A 180 -13.71 -29.85 -42.37
CA SER A 180 -13.06 -28.71 -41.68
C SER A 180 -13.74 -27.36 -41.93
N ASP A 181 -14.47 -27.24 -43.04
CA ASP A 181 -14.99 -25.96 -43.54
C ASP A 181 -16.33 -25.55 -42.88
N ARG A 182 -16.91 -26.41 -42.04
CA ARG A 182 -18.20 -26.19 -41.37
C ARG A 182 -18.09 -25.77 -39.89
N TYR A 183 -16.88 -25.54 -39.39
CA TYR A 183 -16.68 -25.18 -37.98
C TYR A 183 -16.75 -23.67 -37.73
N PRO A 184 -17.62 -23.19 -36.82
CA PRO A 184 -17.64 -21.78 -36.42
C PRO A 184 -16.43 -21.40 -35.54
N TYR A 185 -15.66 -22.39 -35.07
CA TYR A 185 -14.52 -22.23 -34.18
C TYR A 185 -13.19 -22.24 -34.94
N ARG A 186 -12.24 -21.41 -34.49
CA ARG A 186 -10.88 -21.36 -35.04
C ARG A 186 -10.13 -22.66 -34.72
N SER A 187 -9.07 -22.99 -35.46
CA SER A 187 -8.30 -24.21 -35.19
C SER A 187 -7.81 -24.23 -33.74
N TYR A 188 -7.70 -25.42 -33.15
CA TYR A 188 -7.27 -25.60 -31.76
C TYR A 188 -5.96 -24.85 -31.45
N ILE A 189 -5.00 -24.92 -32.37
CA ILE A 189 -3.71 -24.22 -32.28
C ILE A 189 -3.89 -22.70 -32.24
N MET A 190 -4.83 -22.13 -32.99
CA MET A 190 -5.14 -20.70 -32.98
C MET A 190 -6.02 -20.29 -31.79
N SER A 191 -6.58 -21.26 -31.06
CA SER A 191 -7.43 -21.01 -29.90
C SER A 191 -6.64 -20.68 -28.65
N ILE A 192 -5.47 -21.31 -28.50
CA ILE A 192 -4.58 -21.18 -27.36
C ILE A 192 -4.10 -19.72 -27.15
N PRO A 193 -3.50 -19.02 -28.14
CA PRO A 193 -2.97 -17.67 -27.90
C PRO A 193 -4.05 -16.65 -27.52
N VAL A 194 -5.27 -16.85 -28.03
CA VAL A 194 -6.41 -15.99 -27.69
C VAL A 194 -6.91 -16.28 -26.27
N ALA A 195 -6.93 -17.55 -25.84
CA ALA A 195 -7.26 -17.91 -24.46
C ALA A 195 -6.22 -17.35 -23.47
N GLU A 196 -4.93 -17.44 -23.79
CA GLU A 196 -3.85 -16.81 -23.02
C GLU A 196 -4.06 -15.29 -22.91
N SER A 197 -4.36 -14.62 -24.03
CA SER A 197 -4.64 -13.18 -24.05
C SER A 197 -5.87 -12.80 -23.20
N LYS A 198 -6.96 -13.58 -23.25
CA LYS A 198 -8.14 -13.37 -22.39
C LYS A 198 -7.76 -13.46 -20.90
N ILE A 199 -6.97 -14.47 -20.52
CA ILE A 199 -6.50 -14.65 -19.14
C ILE A 199 -5.69 -13.43 -18.71
N VAL A 200 -4.66 -13.05 -19.48
CA VAL A 200 -3.77 -11.91 -19.18
C VAL A 200 -4.55 -10.61 -18.98
N ASN A 201 -5.50 -10.34 -19.88
CA ASN A 201 -6.30 -9.12 -19.84
C ASN A 201 -7.34 -9.09 -18.71
N SER A 202 -7.63 -10.24 -18.10
CA SER A 202 -8.58 -10.38 -16.98
C SER A 202 -7.91 -10.42 -15.61
N LEU A 203 -6.58 -10.30 -15.52
CA LEU A 203 -5.85 -10.36 -14.26
C LEU A 203 -6.08 -9.11 -13.40
N PRO A 204 -5.98 -9.23 -12.05
CA PRO A 204 -6.02 -8.07 -11.18
C PRO A 204 -4.86 -7.12 -11.48
N SER A 205 -5.08 -5.83 -11.22
CA SER A 205 -4.05 -4.82 -11.36
C SER A 205 -2.87 -5.11 -10.44
N LYS A 206 -1.70 -4.56 -10.82
CA LYS A 206 -0.48 -4.67 -10.04
C LYS A 206 -0.66 -4.19 -8.59
N GLU A 207 -1.46 -3.15 -8.38
CA GLU A 207 -1.73 -2.60 -7.05
C GLU A 207 -2.64 -3.51 -6.22
N GLU A 208 -3.67 -4.10 -6.83
CA GLU A 208 -4.54 -5.08 -6.15
C GLU A 208 -3.79 -6.33 -5.71
N LEU A 209 -2.87 -6.82 -6.55
CA LEU A 209 -2.00 -7.95 -6.20
C LEU A 209 -1.00 -7.59 -5.09
N ARG A 210 -0.49 -6.35 -5.07
CA ARG A 210 0.40 -5.87 -4.01
C ARG A 210 -0.34 -5.79 -2.67
N GLN A 211 -1.50 -5.16 -2.65
CA GLN A 211 -2.34 -5.08 -1.45
C GLN A 211 -2.69 -6.48 -0.93
N LEU A 212 -2.95 -7.44 -1.83
CA LEU A 212 -3.22 -8.83 -1.47
C LEU A 212 -1.99 -9.54 -0.90
N SER A 213 -0.80 -9.37 -1.51
CA SER A 213 0.45 -9.94 -0.98
C SER A 213 0.80 -9.37 0.40
N SER A 214 0.52 -8.08 0.62
CA SER A 214 0.81 -7.42 1.89
C SER A 214 -0.19 -7.79 2.98
N SER A 215 -1.46 -8.03 2.61
CA SER A 215 -2.51 -8.43 3.56
C SER A 215 -2.56 -9.94 3.81
N SER A 216 -1.97 -10.76 2.93
CA SER A 216 -1.94 -12.22 3.07
C SER A 216 -0.59 -12.81 2.64
N PRO A 217 0.44 -12.74 3.51
CA PRO A 217 1.78 -13.24 3.21
C PRO A 217 1.81 -14.71 2.76
N ARG A 218 0.94 -15.56 3.32
CA ARG A 218 0.84 -16.98 2.93
C ARG A 218 0.10 -17.22 1.62
N TRP A 219 -0.79 -16.31 1.20
CA TRP A 219 -1.33 -16.30 -0.17
C TRP A 219 -0.21 -16.04 -1.17
N SER A 220 0.68 -15.09 -0.87
CA SER A 220 1.86 -14.82 -1.71
C SER A 220 2.81 -16.01 -1.77
N GLU A 221 3.15 -16.65 -0.65
CA GLU A 221 4.03 -17.83 -0.61
C GLU A 221 3.51 -18.97 -1.49
N ARG A 222 2.19 -19.24 -1.45
CA ARG A 222 1.51 -20.24 -2.30
C ARG A 222 1.78 -20.06 -3.79
N PHE A 223 1.97 -18.81 -4.22
CA PHE A 223 2.22 -18.47 -5.63
C PHE A 223 3.66 -18.00 -5.89
N GLY A 224 4.57 -18.13 -4.90
CA GLY A 224 5.96 -17.66 -5.01
C GLY A 224 6.09 -16.15 -5.19
N LEU A 225 5.29 -15.37 -4.44
CA LEU A 225 5.20 -13.91 -4.51
C LEU A 225 5.85 -13.21 -3.29
N ASP A 226 6.59 -13.96 -2.47
CA ASP A 226 7.17 -13.60 -1.18
C ASP A 226 8.40 -12.66 -1.25
N GLU A 227 9.14 -12.61 -2.35
CA GLU A 227 10.29 -11.69 -2.49
C GLU A 227 9.91 -10.19 -2.59
N ALA A 228 8.62 -9.86 -2.71
CA ALA A 228 8.12 -8.56 -3.18
C ALA A 228 8.37 -7.33 -2.28
N TRP A 229 8.98 -7.50 -1.12
CA TRP A 229 9.05 -6.47 -0.08
C TRP A 229 10.18 -5.44 -0.26
N TYR A 230 11.18 -5.68 -1.13
CA TYR A 230 12.40 -4.86 -1.13
C TYR A 230 12.76 -4.06 -2.40
N ASN A 231 12.10 -4.21 -3.57
CA ASN A 231 12.47 -3.42 -4.77
C ASN A 231 11.42 -3.34 -5.91
N HIS A 232 11.54 -2.35 -6.81
CA HIS A 232 10.68 -2.17 -7.98
C HIS A 232 10.76 -3.34 -8.98
N ASP A 233 11.95 -3.95 -9.15
CA ASP A 233 12.16 -5.16 -9.98
C ASP A 233 11.38 -6.38 -9.48
N THR A 234 11.10 -6.44 -8.17
CA THR A 234 10.34 -7.52 -7.56
C THR A 234 8.83 -7.42 -7.82
N GLN A 235 8.35 -6.25 -8.23
CA GLN A 235 6.94 -6.05 -8.58
C GLN A 235 6.59 -6.55 -9.99
N ILE A 236 7.57 -6.58 -10.92
CA ILE A 236 7.41 -7.21 -12.23
C ILE A 236 7.35 -8.74 -12.07
N LYS A 237 8.17 -9.29 -11.16
CA LYS A 237 8.14 -10.70 -10.80
C LYS A 237 6.79 -11.13 -10.19
N LEU A 238 6.14 -10.27 -9.39
CA LEU A 238 4.86 -10.59 -8.73
C LEU A 238 3.74 -10.83 -9.76
N VAL A 239 3.53 -9.90 -10.70
CA VAL A 239 2.56 -10.07 -11.79
C VAL A 239 2.96 -11.25 -12.69
N GLY A 240 4.25 -11.40 -12.99
CA GLY A 240 4.77 -12.50 -13.81
C GLY A 240 4.54 -13.89 -13.22
N ASN A 241 4.71 -14.06 -11.90
CA ASN A 241 4.53 -15.34 -11.21
C ASN A 241 3.05 -15.73 -11.11
N PHE A 242 2.16 -14.78 -10.78
CA PHE A 242 0.71 -15.04 -10.79
C PHE A 242 0.20 -15.34 -12.20
N HIS A 243 0.71 -14.63 -13.21
CA HIS A 243 0.44 -14.92 -14.62
C HIS A 243 0.88 -16.34 -14.99
N LYS A 244 2.10 -16.75 -14.60
CA LYS A 244 2.61 -18.11 -14.82
C LYS A 244 1.73 -19.17 -14.16
N ALA A 245 1.21 -18.92 -12.95
CA ALA A 245 0.29 -19.83 -12.27
C ALA A 245 -1.04 -20.02 -13.04
N GLN A 246 -1.62 -18.93 -13.57
CA GLN A 246 -2.85 -18.99 -14.37
C GLN A 246 -2.64 -19.72 -15.70
N LEU A 247 -1.54 -19.44 -16.39
CA LEU A 247 -1.17 -20.17 -17.61
C LEU A 247 -0.83 -21.63 -17.36
N GLY A 248 -0.30 -21.96 -16.18
CA GLY A 248 -0.09 -23.32 -15.72
C GLY A 248 -1.39 -24.12 -15.72
N ARG A 249 -2.48 -23.55 -15.18
CA ARG A 249 -3.81 -24.17 -15.22
C ARG A 249 -4.33 -24.35 -16.63
N LEU A 250 -4.19 -23.35 -17.51
CA LEU A 250 -4.57 -23.52 -18.93
C LEU A 250 -3.79 -24.67 -19.60
N SER A 251 -2.53 -24.85 -19.23
CA SER A 251 -1.69 -25.93 -19.74
C SER A 251 -2.17 -27.32 -19.29
N GLU A 252 -2.74 -27.44 -18.08
CA GLU A 252 -3.36 -28.69 -17.60
C GLU A 252 -4.62 -29.04 -18.41
N TRP A 253 -5.46 -28.05 -18.70
CA TRP A 253 -6.61 -28.22 -19.59
C TRP A 253 -6.19 -28.70 -20.98
N LYS A 254 -5.13 -28.11 -21.52
CA LYS A 254 -4.51 -28.57 -22.77
C LYS A 254 -4.04 -30.02 -22.68
N ALA A 255 -3.29 -30.38 -21.63
CA ALA A 255 -2.77 -31.73 -21.46
C ALA A 255 -3.91 -32.76 -21.34
N ALA A 256 -5.01 -32.43 -20.65
CA ALA A 256 -6.18 -33.29 -20.54
C ALA A 256 -6.90 -33.47 -21.89
N LEU A 257 -7.01 -32.40 -22.70
CA LEU A 257 -7.58 -32.47 -24.04
C LEU A 257 -6.74 -33.35 -24.98
N GLU A 258 -5.41 -33.20 -24.93
CA GLU A 258 -4.47 -34.01 -25.70
C GLU A 258 -4.50 -35.49 -25.26
N ALA A 259 -4.52 -35.75 -23.95
CA ALA A 259 -4.60 -37.10 -23.39
C ALA A 259 -5.90 -37.81 -23.76
N GLY A 260 -7.03 -37.09 -23.74
CA GLY A 260 -8.34 -37.61 -24.17
C GLY A 260 -8.49 -37.78 -25.68
N ARG A 261 -7.52 -37.30 -26.49
CA ARG A 261 -7.51 -37.37 -27.96
C ARG A 261 -8.81 -36.83 -28.59
N TYR A 262 -9.30 -35.70 -28.08
CA TYR A 262 -10.52 -35.09 -28.59
C TYR A 262 -10.30 -34.44 -29.97
N PRO A 263 -11.35 -34.37 -30.81
CA PRO A 263 -11.27 -33.66 -32.08
C PRO A 263 -10.99 -32.15 -31.92
N ASP A 264 -10.34 -31.54 -32.91
CA ASP A 264 -9.92 -30.15 -32.89
C ASP A 264 -11.04 -29.15 -32.57
N TRP A 265 -12.27 -29.41 -33.03
CA TRP A 265 -13.40 -28.54 -32.76
C TRP A 265 -13.77 -28.50 -31.28
N PHE A 266 -13.71 -29.65 -30.60
CA PHE A 266 -14.06 -29.76 -29.19
C PHE A 266 -12.95 -29.16 -28.35
N SER A 267 -11.70 -29.45 -28.70
CA SER A 267 -10.54 -28.86 -28.05
C SER A 267 -10.52 -27.33 -28.20
N SER A 268 -10.88 -26.81 -29.39
CA SER A 268 -11.04 -25.37 -29.64
C SER A 268 -12.18 -24.76 -28.82
N TYR A 269 -13.36 -25.39 -28.82
CA TYR A 269 -14.52 -24.99 -28.04
C TYR A 269 -14.21 -24.88 -26.53
N VAL A 270 -13.54 -25.89 -25.97
CA VAL A 270 -13.16 -25.93 -24.55
C VAL A 270 -12.14 -24.83 -24.24
N ILE A 271 -11.07 -24.71 -25.03
CA ILE A 271 -10.04 -23.68 -24.80
C ILE A 271 -10.60 -22.25 -24.91
N ASP A 272 -11.58 -22.02 -25.78
CA ASP A 272 -12.23 -20.72 -25.94
C ASP A 272 -13.06 -20.30 -24.73
N ALA A 273 -13.69 -21.28 -24.08
CA ALA A 273 -14.56 -21.10 -22.93
C ALA A 273 -13.80 -21.14 -21.59
N CYS A 274 -12.68 -21.86 -21.49
CA CYS A 274 -11.90 -22.01 -20.25
C CYS A 274 -11.57 -20.66 -19.55
N PRO A 275 -11.09 -19.62 -20.24
CA PRO A 275 -10.81 -18.31 -19.63
C PRO A 275 -12.03 -17.64 -18.99
N GLU A 276 -13.24 -18.01 -19.41
CA GLU A 276 -14.49 -17.42 -18.95
C GLU A 276 -15.04 -18.15 -17.70
N LEU A 277 -14.43 -19.27 -17.29
CA LEU A 277 -14.82 -20.01 -16.10
C LEU A 277 -14.35 -19.27 -14.84
N GLY A 278 -15.32 -18.80 -14.06
CA GLY A 278 -15.15 -18.21 -12.75
C GLY A 278 -15.24 -19.24 -11.62
N GLY A 279 -15.81 -18.83 -10.49
CA GLY A 279 -16.00 -19.71 -9.35
C GLY A 279 -17.00 -20.83 -9.63
N PHE A 280 -16.71 -22.04 -9.16
CA PHE A 280 -17.68 -23.11 -9.22
C PHE A 280 -18.78 -22.88 -8.18
N ASN A 281 -20.00 -22.58 -8.64
CA ASN A 281 -21.15 -22.46 -7.79
C ASN A 281 -21.77 -23.83 -7.55
N SER A 282 -21.47 -24.39 -6.38
CA SER A 282 -21.98 -25.70 -5.99
C SER A 282 -23.49 -25.76 -5.73
N GLN A 283 -24.17 -24.61 -5.55
CA GLN A 283 -25.61 -24.56 -5.35
C GLN A 283 -26.36 -24.73 -6.68
N THR A 284 -25.84 -24.11 -7.75
CA THR A 284 -26.43 -24.17 -9.09
C THR A 284 -25.83 -25.29 -9.94
N GLY A 285 -24.66 -25.82 -9.56
CA GLY A 285 -23.92 -26.81 -10.34
C GLY A 285 -23.32 -26.23 -11.61
N VAL A 286 -22.98 -24.94 -11.60
CA VAL A 286 -22.53 -24.17 -12.77
C VAL A 286 -21.29 -23.36 -12.38
N PHE A 287 -20.38 -23.19 -13.32
CA PHE A 287 -19.31 -22.20 -13.18
C PHE A 287 -19.87 -20.80 -13.46
N ASP A 288 -19.70 -19.88 -12.50
CA ASP A 288 -20.05 -18.48 -12.70
C ASP A 288 -19.16 -17.86 -13.78
N VAL A 289 -19.61 -16.76 -14.39
CA VAL A 289 -18.79 -16.01 -15.35
C VAL A 289 -17.61 -15.38 -14.63
N ARG A 290 -16.40 -15.53 -15.18
CA ARG A 290 -15.20 -14.94 -14.60
C ARG A 290 -15.23 -13.42 -14.66
N GLU A 291 -15.09 -12.79 -13.50
CA GLU A 291 -14.98 -11.33 -13.40
C GLU A 291 -13.58 -10.84 -13.81
N ILE A 292 -13.53 -9.63 -14.39
CA ILE A 292 -12.29 -8.93 -14.66
C ILE A 292 -11.64 -8.59 -13.31
N GLY A 293 -10.36 -8.95 -13.15
CA GLY A 293 -9.63 -8.74 -11.91
C GLY A 293 -9.74 -9.90 -10.91
N SER A 294 -10.28 -11.06 -11.30
CA SER A 294 -10.41 -12.20 -10.38
C SER A 294 -9.05 -12.71 -9.90
N LYS A 295 -8.95 -12.92 -8.59
CA LYS A 295 -7.76 -13.42 -7.87
C LYS A 295 -7.71 -14.94 -7.82
N ARG A 296 -8.78 -15.61 -8.27
CA ARG A 296 -8.90 -17.06 -8.30
C ARG A 296 -8.17 -17.65 -9.50
N LEU A 297 -7.57 -18.81 -9.31
CA LEU A 297 -7.02 -19.60 -10.41
C LEU A 297 -8.13 -20.19 -11.28
N LEU A 298 -7.83 -20.45 -12.55
CA LEU A 298 -8.66 -21.33 -13.37
C LEU A 298 -8.92 -22.67 -12.64
N PRO A 299 -10.13 -23.23 -12.76
CA PRO A 299 -10.47 -24.48 -12.11
C PRO A 299 -9.61 -25.64 -12.64
N GLU A 300 -9.37 -26.64 -11.78
CA GLU A 300 -8.75 -27.89 -12.20
C GLU A 300 -9.62 -28.61 -13.22
N VAL A 301 -8.98 -29.15 -14.25
CA VAL A 301 -9.65 -30.03 -15.19
C VAL A 301 -9.96 -31.38 -14.53
N ASN A 302 -11.23 -31.72 -14.49
CA ASN A 302 -11.74 -33.07 -14.27
C ASN A 302 -11.90 -33.79 -15.63
N PRO A 303 -11.05 -34.78 -15.96
CA PRO A 303 -11.09 -35.47 -17.25
C PRO A 303 -12.38 -36.28 -17.48
N ALA A 304 -12.95 -36.86 -16.42
CA ALA A 304 -14.16 -37.67 -16.52
C ALA A 304 -15.40 -36.81 -16.82
N ALA A 305 -15.49 -35.61 -16.23
CA ALA A 305 -16.52 -34.64 -16.57
C ALA A 305 -16.34 -34.12 -18.00
N LEU A 306 -15.10 -33.90 -18.44
CA LEU A 306 -14.78 -33.44 -19.79
C LEU A 306 -15.22 -34.46 -20.86
N GLU A 307 -14.96 -35.75 -20.61
CA GLU A 307 -15.41 -36.85 -21.47
C GLU A 307 -16.94 -36.92 -21.56
N ALA A 308 -17.63 -36.76 -20.42
CA ALA A 308 -19.09 -36.75 -20.41
C ALA A 308 -19.68 -35.57 -21.18
N VAL A 309 -19.08 -34.36 -21.05
CA VAL A 309 -19.49 -33.19 -21.83
C VAL A 309 -19.28 -33.43 -23.31
N TYR A 310 -18.17 -34.05 -23.72
CA TYR A 310 -17.97 -34.45 -25.11
C TYR A 310 -19.07 -35.40 -25.59
N GLU A 311 -19.41 -36.42 -24.80
CA GLU A 311 -20.48 -37.39 -25.09
C GLU A 311 -21.92 -36.79 -25.09
N ILE A 312 -22.10 -35.60 -24.52
CA ILE A 312 -23.32 -34.80 -24.65
C ILE A 312 -23.27 -33.96 -25.92
N LEU A 313 -22.19 -33.20 -26.10
CA LEU A 313 -22.09 -32.16 -27.12
C LEU A 313 -21.93 -32.69 -28.54
N TRP A 314 -21.35 -33.88 -28.70
CA TRP A 314 -21.19 -34.47 -30.03
C TRP A 314 -22.53 -34.81 -30.72
N LYS A 315 -23.65 -34.75 -29.99
CA LYS A 315 -25.02 -34.94 -30.49
C LYS A 315 -25.65 -33.65 -31.03
N TYR A 316 -25.06 -32.49 -30.73
CA TYR A 316 -25.53 -31.17 -31.17
C TYR A 316 -24.87 -30.80 -32.49
N ARG A 317 -25.39 -29.81 -33.22
CA ARG A 317 -24.65 -29.25 -34.36
C ARG A 317 -23.66 -28.16 -33.91
N PRO A 318 -22.50 -27.98 -34.58
CA PRO A 318 -21.53 -26.95 -34.22
C PRO A 318 -22.08 -25.52 -34.17
N ASP A 319 -23.08 -25.19 -35.00
CA ASP A 319 -23.77 -23.91 -35.06
C ASP A 319 -24.77 -23.68 -33.90
N GLU A 320 -25.10 -24.72 -33.14
CA GLU A 320 -25.93 -24.65 -31.93
C GLU A 320 -25.09 -24.52 -30.64
N LEU A 321 -23.76 -24.67 -30.77
CA LEU A 321 -22.81 -24.54 -29.67
C LEU A 321 -22.50 -23.07 -29.43
N GLU A 322 -22.82 -22.59 -28.24
CA GLU A 322 -22.36 -21.29 -27.74
C GLU A 322 -21.26 -21.54 -26.70
N ALA A 323 -20.11 -20.89 -26.82
CA ALA A 323 -18.98 -21.07 -25.89
C ALA A 323 -19.39 -20.86 -24.41
N ALA A 324 -20.32 -19.95 -24.16
CA ALA A 324 -20.85 -19.65 -22.83
C ALA A 324 -21.62 -20.82 -22.17
N LYS A 325 -22.10 -21.80 -22.95
CA LYS A 325 -22.82 -22.98 -22.40
C LYS A 325 -21.87 -24.04 -21.83
N PHE A 326 -20.56 -23.94 -22.08
CA PHE A 326 -19.60 -24.90 -21.58
C PHE A 326 -19.54 -24.92 -20.04
N GLY A 327 -19.48 -23.75 -19.39
CA GLY A 327 -19.40 -23.67 -17.93
C GLY A 327 -20.59 -24.30 -17.20
N GLU A 328 -21.78 -24.25 -17.81
CA GLU A 328 -22.98 -24.90 -17.30
C GLU A 328 -22.92 -26.43 -17.48
N LEU A 329 -22.64 -26.91 -18.69
CA LEU A 329 -22.58 -28.35 -18.97
C LEU A 329 -21.46 -29.03 -18.20
N TYR A 330 -20.28 -28.40 -18.20
CA TYR A 330 -19.12 -28.88 -17.48
C TYR A 330 -19.35 -28.85 -15.97
N GLY A 331 -19.93 -27.79 -15.43
CA GLY A 331 -20.29 -27.71 -14.01
C GLY A 331 -21.23 -28.85 -13.59
N ARG A 332 -22.26 -29.15 -14.39
CA ARG A 332 -23.22 -30.23 -14.11
C ARG A 332 -22.56 -31.60 -14.12
N GLU A 333 -21.70 -31.87 -15.11
CA GLU A 333 -20.97 -33.14 -15.16
C GLU A 333 -19.92 -33.24 -14.05
N VAL A 334 -19.27 -32.14 -13.65
CA VAL A 334 -18.44 -32.11 -12.45
C VAL A 334 -19.28 -32.51 -11.24
N VAL A 335 -20.45 -31.91 -11.01
CA VAL A 335 -21.38 -32.31 -9.92
C VAL A 335 -21.68 -33.81 -9.94
N ILE A 336 -21.99 -34.37 -11.11
CA ILE A 336 -22.37 -35.78 -11.24
C ILE A 336 -21.18 -36.71 -10.94
N ARG A 337 -20.00 -36.40 -11.49
CA ARG A 337 -18.81 -37.28 -11.46
C ARG A 337 -18.04 -37.22 -10.16
N THR A 338 -18.00 -36.05 -9.53
CA THR A 338 -17.35 -35.83 -8.22
C THR A 338 -18.33 -35.92 -7.06
N GLY A 339 -19.64 -35.88 -7.34
CA GLY A 339 -20.69 -35.88 -6.32
C GLY A 339 -20.86 -34.54 -5.60
N LEU A 340 -20.33 -33.43 -6.12
CA LEU A 340 -20.31 -32.09 -5.50
C LEU A 340 -21.68 -31.38 -5.36
N GLY A 341 -22.81 -32.08 -5.55
CA GLY A 341 -24.16 -31.50 -5.64
C GLY A 341 -24.85 -31.11 -4.32
N GLN A 342 -25.98 -30.42 -4.45
CA GLN A 342 -26.71 -29.73 -3.37
C GLN A 342 -27.14 -30.63 -2.19
N GLU A 343 -27.56 -31.87 -2.42
CA GLU A 343 -28.01 -32.79 -1.36
C GLU A 343 -26.87 -33.29 -0.46
N ARG A 344 -25.64 -33.37 -0.99
CA ARG A 344 -24.50 -33.95 -0.24
C ARG A 344 -23.62 -32.91 0.44
N ARG A 345 -23.59 -31.65 0.00
CA ARG A 345 -22.83 -30.58 0.71
C ARG A 345 -23.49 -30.09 2.02
N ARG A 346 -24.73 -30.54 2.32
CA ARG A 346 -25.31 -30.43 3.68
C ARG A 346 -24.71 -31.44 4.66
N GLU A 347 -24.01 -32.47 4.18
CA GLU A 347 -23.28 -33.39 5.04
C GLU A 347 -22.09 -32.64 5.64
N THR A 348 -22.18 -32.34 6.93
CA THR A 348 -21.09 -31.77 7.75
C THR A 348 -20.25 -32.86 8.41
N GLN A 349 -20.69 -34.11 8.31
CA GLN A 349 -19.99 -35.29 8.81
C GLN A 349 -18.97 -35.76 7.77
N GLY A 350 -17.78 -36.08 8.22
CA GLY A 350 -16.64 -36.37 7.36
C GLY A 350 -15.47 -36.95 8.13
N GLU A 351 -14.35 -37.14 7.44
CA GLU A 351 -13.13 -37.73 7.99
C GLU A 351 -11.94 -36.79 7.78
N TRP A 352 -11.05 -36.76 8.75
CA TRP A 352 -9.77 -36.06 8.65
C TRP A 352 -8.70 -37.03 8.13
N HIS A 353 -8.14 -36.71 6.96
CA HIS A 353 -6.98 -37.40 6.43
C HIS A 353 -5.71 -36.70 6.91
N GLU A 354 -4.81 -37.44 7.56
CA GLU A 354 -3.54 -36.92 8.05
C GLU A 354 -2.40 -37.38 7.14
N ILE A 355 -1.69 -36.41 6.54
CA ILE A 355 -0.50 -36.63 5.73
C ILE A 355 0.69 -36.11 6.52
N ILE A 356 1.64 -37.00 6.83
CA ILE A 356 2.88 -36.64 7.53
C ILE A 356 3.89 -36.15 6.50
N CYS A 357 4.33 -34.90 6.65
CA CYS A 357 5.33 -34.32 5.77
C CYS A 357 6.69 -34.95 6.05
N LYS A 358 7.25 -35.62 5.04
CA LYS A 358 8.57 -36.24 5.12
C LYS A 358 9.60 -35.29 4.55
N TYR A 359 10.74 -35.17 5.22
CA TYR A 359 11.84 -34.34 4.76
C TYR A 359 13.11 -35.17 4.58
N LYS A 360 13.92 -34.82 3.59
CA LYS A 360 15.23 -35.44 3.35
C LYS A 360 16.29 -34.88 4.32
N ASP A 361 16.17 -33.61 4.66
CA ASP A 361 17.00 -32.86 5.61
C ASP A 361 16.13 -31.84 6.37
N SER A 362 16.71 -30.83 7.02
CA SER A 362 15.94 -29.86 7.82
C SER A 362 15.06 -28.90 7.02
N SER A 363 15.13 -28.89 5.68
CA SER A 363 14.42 -27.88 4.86
C SER A 363 13.90 -28.38 3.51
N THR A 364 14.24 -29.61 3.09
CA THR A 364 13.85 -30.17 1.80
C THR A 364 12.77 -31.23 1.97
N PRO A 365 11.50 -30.97 1.59
CA PRO A 365 10.44 -31.96 1.67
C PRO A 365 10.69 -33.09 0.65
N GLN A 366 10.10 -34.25 0.89
CA GLN A 366 10.13 -35.35 -0.06
C GLN A 366 9.02 -35.17 -1.09
N LYS A 367 9.31 -35.48 -2.36
CA LYS A 367 8.32 -35.41 -3.45
C LYS A 367 7.10 -36.31 -3.20
N SER A 368 7.28 -37.42 -2.49
CA SER A 368 6.22 -38.35 -2.12
C SER A 368 5.10 -37.72 -1.29
N THR A 369 5.41 -36.74 -0.42
CA THR A 369 4.38 -36.00 0.33
C THR A 369 3.49 -35.18 -0.60
N ALA A 370 4.07 -34.57 -1.63
CA ALA A 370 3.33 -33.80 -2.62
C ALA A 370 2.47 -34.70 -3.54
N GLU A 371 2.96 -35.89 -3.89
CA GLU A 371 2.22 -36.88 -4.66
C GLU A 371 1.03 -37.46 -3.87
N GLU A 372 1.22 -37.73 -2.58
CA GLU A 372 0.16 -38.20 -1.67
C GLU A 372 -0.96 -37.15 -1.53
N LEU A 373 -0.60 -35.88 -1.34
CA LEU A 373 -1.57 -34.78 -1.32
C LEU A 373 -2.25 -34.60 -2.68
N GLN A 374 -1.50 -34.64 -3.78
CA GLN A 374 -2.07 -34.54 -5.13
C GLN A 374 -3.11 -35.63 -5.39
N THR A 375 -2.82 -36.87 -5.00
CA THR A 375 -3.73 -38.01 -5.18
C THR A 375 -5.05 -37.81 -4.44
N LEU A 376 -4.99 -37.21 -3.24
CA LEU A 376 -6.20 -36.90 -2.45
C LEU A 376 -7.04 -35.78 -3.09
N LEU A 377 -6.40 -34.81 -3.77
CA LEU A 377 -7.06 -33.64 -4.35
C LEU A 377 -7.45 -33.82 -5.82
N GLU A 378 -6.97 -34.86 -6.49
CA GLU A 378 -7.10 -35.03 -7.93
C GLU A 378 -8.57 -34.98 -8.40
N GLY A 379 -8.85 -34.04 -9.31
CA GLY A 379 -10.17 -33.88 -9.93
C GLY A 379 -11.25 -33.27 -9.01
N GLN A 380 -10.87 -32.76 -7.83
CA GLN A 380 -11.78 -32.19 -6.82
C GLN A 380 -11.97 -30.67 -6.95
N CYS A 381 -11.22 -30.00 -7.83
CA CYS A 381 -11.38 -28.58 -8.16
C CYS A 381 -11.27 -27.64 -6.94
N THR A 382 -10.38 -27.94 -6.00
CA THR A 382 -10.24 -27.20 -4.73
C THR A 382 -9.66 -25.79 -4.91
N GLY A 383 -8.90 -25.56 -5.99
CA GLY A 383 -8.22 -24.28 -6.24
C GLY A 383 -7.11 -23.96 -5.23
N TRP A 384 -6.70 -24.94 -4.41
CA TRP A 384 -5.73 -24.74 -3.33
C TRP A 384 -4.29 -24.60 -3.80
N PHE A 385 -3.94 -25.12 -4.97
CA PHE A 385 -2.58 -25.05 -5.56
C PHE A 385 -2.68 -24.62 -7.03
N PRO A 386 -1.59 -24.16 -7.69
CA PRO A 386 -1.62 -23.74 -9.09
C PRO A 386 -1.44 -24.87 -10.11
N GLY A 387 -1.06 -26.07 -9.65
CA GLY A 387 -0.93 -27.23 -10.53
C GLY A 387 -0.71 -28.52 -9.75
N GLY A 388 -0.16 -29.54 -10.41
CA GLY A 388 0.09 -30.87 -9.85
C GLY A 388 1.16 -30.96 -8.75
N SER A 389 1.67 -32.17 -8.52
CA SER A 389 2.60 -32.48 -7.42
C SER A 389 3.83 -31.58 -7.35
N ASP A 390 4.35 -31.09 -8.49
CA ASP A 390 5.52 -30.19 -8.50
C ASP A 390 5.19 -28.80 -7.90
N SER A 391 3.96 -28.31 -8.09
CA SER A 391 3.51 -27.05 -7.47
C SER A 391 3.30 -27.19 -5.97
N ILE A 392 2.74 -28.33 -5.54
CA ILE A 392 2.60 -28.65 -4.11
C ILE A 392 3.98 -28.78 -3.47
N TYR A 393 4.92 -29.45 -4.14
CA TYR A 393 6.30 -29.57 -3.68
C TYR A 393 6.99 -28.22 -3.52
N ASP A 394 6.87 -27.33 -4.52
CA ASP A 394 7.45 -25.98 -4.49
C ASP A 394 6.88 -25.15 -3.34
N PHE A 395 5.57 -25.24 -3.08
CA PHE A 395 4.95 -24.63 -1.91
C PHE A 395 5.56 -25.14 -0.59
N LEU A 396 5.61 -26.45 -0.40
CA LEU A 396 6.17 -27.06 0.82
C LEU A 396 7.65 -26.68 1.02
N TYR A 397 8.40 -26.60 -0.07
CA TYR A 397 9.81 -26.21 -0.05
C TYR A 397 9.99 -24.74 0.32
N LYS A 398 9.18 -23.83 -0.24
CA LYS A 398 9.24 -22.40 0.08
C LYS A 398 8.84 -22.09 1.52
N VAL A 399 7.77 -22.72 2.02
CA VAL A 399 7.37 -22.56 3.43
C VAL A 399 8.49 -23.02 4.36
N ALA A 400 9.20 -24.10 4.03
CA ALA A 400 10.36 -24.57 4.78
C ALA A 400 11.59 -23.64 4.72
N LEU A 401 11.71 -22.83 3.66
CA LEU A 401 12.81 -21.86 3.47
C LEU A 401 12.50 -20.46 3.98
N SER A 402 11.22 -20.11 4.18
CA SER A 402 10.81 -18.76 4.58
C SER A 402 11.44 -18.39 5.93
N SER A 403 12.30 -17.36 5.91
CA SER A 403 13.10 -16.91 7.05
C SER A 403 12.41 -15.84 7.91
N TYR A 404 11.15 -15.52 7.63
CA TYR A 404 10.46 -14.35 8.18
C TYR A 404 10.02 -14.49 9.64
N ASP A 405 10.02 -15.70 10.21
CA ASP A 405 9.58 -15.91 11.58
C ASP A 405 10.79 -15.98 12.54
N SER A 406 11.04 -14.88 13.26
CA SER A 406 12.12 -14.77 14.27
C SER A 406 11.95 -15.75 15.45
N PHE A 407 10.90 -16.58 15.45
CA PHE A 407 10.55 -17.54 16.49
C PHE A 407 10.77 -19.03 16.12
N GLY A 408 11.36 -19.36 14.97
CA GLY A 408 12.05 -20.64 14.81
C GLY A 408 11.19 -21.93 14.73
N HIS A 409 9.96 -21.88 14.21
CA HIS A 409 9.15 -23.09 13.97
C HIS A 409 9.23 -23.52 12.49
N ARG A 410 10.17 -24.42 12.20
CA ARG A 410 10.88 -24.52 10.91
C ARG A 410 10.23 -25.32 9.77
N ASN A 411 9.17 -26.11 9.97
CA ASN A 411 8.58 -26.92 8.88
C ASN A 411 7.09 -27.22 9.09
N ILE A 412 6.34 -27.40 8.01
CA ILE A 412 5.02 -28.07 8.06
C ILE A 412 5.29 -29.54 8.35
N THR A 413 4.89 -30.02 9.52
CA THR A 413 5.08 -31.42 9.92
C THR A 413 3.91 -32.31 9.50
N LYS A 414 2.70 -31.74 9.44
CA LYS A 414 1.47 -32.47 9.10
C LYS A 414 0.54 -31.62 8.25
N ILE A 415 -0.14 -32.25 7.31
CA ILE A 415 -1.24 -31.67 6.55
C ILE A 415 -2.48 -32.48 6.87
N LEU A 416 -3.52 -31.81 7.36
CA LEU A 416 -4.82 -32.39 7.64
C LEU A 416 -5.79 -31.95 6.55
N VAL A 417 -6.47 -32.89 5.91
CA VAL A 417 -7.51 -32.60 4.92
C VAL A 417 -8.81 -33.20 5.41
N PHE A 418 -9.80 -32.35 5.69
CA PHE A 418 -11.15 -32.79 6.01
C PHE A 418 -11.91 -33.05 4.72
N THR A 419 -12.43 -34.26 4.59
CA THR A 419 -13.26 -34.66 3.46
C THR A 419 -14.65 -35.06 3.91
N THR A 420 -15.64 -34.87 3.05
CA THR A 420 -17.04 -35.21 3.34
C THR A 420 -17.64 -36.11 2.28
N GLY A 421 -18.57 -36.96 2.71
CA GLY A 421 -19.35 -37.84 1.84
C GLY A 421 -18.55 -39.00 1.23
N ARG A 422 -19.24 -39.85 0.46
CA ARG A 422 -18.68 -41.11 -0.10
C ARG A 422 -17.56 -40.95 -1.14
N TYR A 423 -17.28 -39.74 -1.59
CA TYR A 423 -16.27 -39.45 -2.62
C TYR A 423 -15.07 -38.67 -2.07
N ASN A 424 -14.92 -38.60 -0.74
CA ASN A 424 -13.84 -37.89 -0.07
C ASN A 424 -13.65 -36.46 -0.60
N ILE A 425 -14.75 -35.71 -0.70
CA ILE A 425 -14.73 -34.33 -1.21
C ILE A 425 -13.93 -33.46 -0.23
N PRO A 426 -12.77 -32.88 -0.61
CA PRO A 426 -12.01 -32.01 0.27
C PRO A 426 -12.76 -30.71 0.56
N ARG A 427 -12.89 -30.36 1.85
CA ARG A 427 -13.61 -29.16 2.31
C ARG A 427 -12.69 -28.19 3.04
N ILE A 428 -11.78 -28.72 3.86
CA ILE A 428 -10.83 -27.93 4.64
C ILE A 428 -9.46 -28.58 4.53
N MET A 429 -8.41 -27.78 4.34
CA MET A 429 -7.02 -28.18 4.52
C MET A 429 -6.41 -27.37 5.66
N MET A 430 -5.68 -28.02 6.55
CA MET A 430 -4.98 -27.40 7.66
C MET A 430 -3.52 -27.87 7.69
N CYS A 431 -2.57 -26.95 7.61
CA CYS A 431 -1.15 -27.25 7.73
C CYS A 431 -0.69 -27.00 9.17
N LEU A 432 0.01 -27.97 9.76
CA LEU A 432 0.51 -27.90 11.13
C LEU A 432 2.05 -27.89 11.15
N GLY A 433 2.62 -27.08 12.04
CA GLY A 433 4.05 -27.03 12.33
C GLY A 433 4.46 -27.97 13.46
N GLU A 434 5.71 -27.86 13.91
CA GLU A 434 6.18 -28.54 15.12
C GLU A 434 5.35 -28.10 16.35
N GLY A 435 5.08 -29.02 17.27
CA GLY A 435 4.28 -28.74 18.47
C GLY A 435 2.78 -28.53 18.24
N GLY A 436 2.27 -28.78 17.03
CA GLY A 436 0.84 -28.64 16.72
C GLY A 436 0.41 -27.19 16.44
N ASP A 437 1.36 -26.31 16.11
CA ASP A 437 1.05 -24.94 15.68
C ASP A 437 0.32 -24.92 14.33
N ILE A 438 -0.72 -24.10 14.15
CA ILE A 438 -1.46 -24.05 12.87
C ILE A 438 -0.74 -23.04 11.98
N LYS A 439 -0.26 -23.51 10.84
CA LYS A 439 0.44 -22.69 9.84
C LYS A 439 -0.47 -22.30 8.67
N MET A 440 -1.56 -23.00 8.42
CA MET A 440 -2.48 -22.57 7.36
C MET A 440 -3.81 -23.26 7.54
N ILE A 441 -4.90 -22.58 7.15
CA ILE A 441 -6.21 -23.18 6.97
C ILE A 441 -6.72 -22.71 5.62
N LEU A 442 -7.12 -23.61 4.72
CA LEU A 442 -7.75 -23.28 3.45
C LEU A 442 -9.10 -23.99 3.39
N GLY A 443 -10.11 -23.32 2.85
CA GLY A 443 -11.36 -23.92 2.44
C GLY A 443 -11.61 -23.71 0.95
N ILE A 444 -12.84 -23.98 0.50
CA ILE A 444 -13.20 -23.98 -0.93
C ILE A 444 -14.15 -22.84 -1.32
N ASP A 445 -14.45 -21.91 -0.40
CA ASP A 445 -15.42 -20.82 -0.61
C ASP A 445 -14.76 -19.52 -1.10
N GLY A 446 -15.30 -18.94 -2.18
CA GLY A 446 -14.84 -17.69 -2.78
C GLY A 446 -13.40 -17.68 -3.34
N ASP A 447 -12.96 -16.51 -3.80
CA ASP A 447 -11.62 -16.30 -4.40
C ASP A 447 -10.48 -16.40 -3.36
N ASP A 448 -10.78 -16.21 -2.07
CA ASP A 448 -9.82 -16.26 -0.98
C ASP A 448 -9.68 -17.65 -0.34
N CYS A 449 -10.31 -18.69 -0.90
CA CYS A 449 -10.26 -20.07 -0.35
C CYS A 449 -10.72 -20.13 1.12
N ARG A 450 -11.88 -19.53 1.44
CA ARG A 450 -12.44 -19.47 2.79
C ARG A 450 -13.08 -20.80 3.20
N VAL A 451 -13.14 -21.04 4.51
CA VAL A 451 -13.89 -22.17 5.06
C VAL A 451 -15.37 -21.84 5.00
N GLU A 452 -16.15 -22.77 4.46
CA GLU A 452 -17.60 -22.64 4.37
C GLU A 452 -18.22 -22.50 5.77
N SER A 453 -19.23 -21.64 5.91
CA SER A 453 -19.87 -21.39 7.21
C SER A 453 -20.41 -22.67 7.86
N CYS A 454 -20.96 -23.60 7.07
CA CYS A 454 -21.45 -24.89 7.54
C CYS A 454 -20.35 -25.85 8.07
N MET A 455 -19.07 -25.57 7.78
CA MET A 455 -17.93 -26.38 8.22
C MET A 455 -17.17 -25.78 9.41
N THR A 456 -17.65 -24.65 9.94
CA THR A 456 -17.01 -23.96 11.05
C THR A 456 -17.00 -24.83 12.32
N ASP A 457 -18.06 -25.60 12.57
CA ASP A 457 -18.14 -26.47 13.75
C ASP A 457 -17.13 -27.62 13.68
N ALA A 458 -17.04 -28.31 12.54
CA ALA A 458 -16.05 -29.38 12.31
C ALA A 458 -14.61 -28.87 12.41
N LEU A 459 -14.36 -27.63 11.94
CA LEU A 459 -13.08 -26.97 12.09
C LEU A 459 -12.77 -26.65 13.56
N HIS A 460 -13.72 -26.07 14.29
CA HIS A 460 -13.53 -25.72 15.70
C HIS A 460 -13.30 -26.95 16.58
N GLU A 461 -14.06 -28.02 16.34
CA GLU A 461 -13.87 -29.32 17.00
C GLU A 461 -12.43 -29.80 16.80
N ARG A 462 -11.95 -29.84 15.55
CA ARG A 462 -10.58 -30.28 15.27
C ARG A 462 -9.52 -29.38 15.88
N ILE A 463 -9.73 -28.07 15.88
CA ILE A 463 -8.79 -27.12 16.51
C ILE A 463 -8.75 -27.38 18.03
N SER A 464 -9.89 -27.65 18.67
CA SER A 464 -9.97 -27.90 20.12
C SER A 464 -9.18 -29.13 20.59
N GLU A 465 -8.96 -30.10 19.69
CA GLU A 465 -8.16 -31.30 19.96
C GLU A 465 -6.65 -31.06 19.92
N LEU A 466 -6.20 -29.91 19.38
CA LEU A 466 -4.78 -29.56 19.31
C LEU A 466 -4.27 -29.05 20.66
N SER A 467 -3.00 -29.35 20.98
CA SER A 467 -2.35 -28.93 22.24
C SER A 467 -2.41 -27.43 22.51
N ASN A 468 -2.37 -26.60 21.45
CA ASN A 468 -2.52 -25.14 21.52
C ASN A 468 -3.80 -24.67 20.79
N GLY A 469 -4.86 -25.50 20.81
CA GLY A 469 -6.11 -25.25 20.10
C GLY A 469 -6.90 -24.06 20.64
N GLN A 470 -6.91 -23.90 21.97
CA GLN A 470 -7.73 -22.92 22.66
C GLN A 470 -7.34 -21.47 22.30
N ASP A 471 -6.04 -21.15 22.35
CA ASP A 471 -5.51 -19.83 21.98
C ASP A 471 -5.88 -19.46 20.52
N LYS A 472 -5.97 -20.48 19.65
CA LYS A 472 -6.34 -20.29 18.25
C LYS A 472 -7.84 -20.07 18.08
N LEU A 473 -8.69 -20.76 18.85
CA LEU A 473 -10.13 -20.48 18.88
C LEU A 473 -10.42 -19.06 19.39
N GLU A 474 -9.67 -18.59 20.38
CA GLU A 474 -9.76 -17.21 20.88
C GLU A 474 -9.34 -16.19 19.80
N THR A 475 -8.29 -16.51 19.04
CA THR A 475 -7.85 -15.71 17.87
C THR A 475 -8.94 -15.66 16.78
N ILE A 476 -9.53 -16.81 16.43
CA ILE A 476 -10.62 -16.90 15.43
C ILE A 476 -11.83 -16.06 15.87
N HIS A 477 -12.22 -16.19 17.14
CA HIS A 477 -13.32 -15.42 17.70
C HIS A 477 -13.03 -13.92 17.71
N THR A 478 -11.78 -13.53 17.95
CA THR A 478 -11.32 -12.13 17.88
C THR A 478 -11.44 -11.58 16.46
N ILE A 479 -10.98 -12.32 15.45
CA ILE A 479 -11.10 -11.93 14.03
C ILE A 479 -12.58 -11.80 13.62
N LYS A 480 -13.43 -12.75 14.02
CA LYS A 480 -14.87 -12.69 13.73
C LYS A 480 -15.53 -11.44 14.30
N LYS A 481 -15.15 -11.01 15.51
CA LYS A 481 -15.64 -9.76 16.09
C LYS A 481 -15.17 -8.54 15.31
N ILE A 482 -13.93 -8.54 14.82
CA ILE A 482 -13.43 -7.45 13.95
C ILE A 482 -14.29 -7.37 12.68
N ASP A 483 -14.58 -8.50 12.02
CA ASP A 483 -15.45 -8.53 10.84
C ASP A 483 -16.86 -7.97 11.14
N GLU A 484 -17.44 -8.33 12.29
CA GLU A 484 -18.73 -7.80 12.72
C GLU A 484 -18.70 -6.29 12.91
N ILE A 485 -17.63 -5.76 13.49
CA ILE A 485 -17.38 -4.30 13.63
C ILE A 485 -17.26 -3.64 12.25
N CYS A 486 -16.51 -4.23 11.32
CA CYS A 486 -16.38 -3.74 9.95
C CYS A 486 -17.74 -3.64 9.25
N ALA A 487 -18.55 -4.69 9.40
CA ALA A 487 -19.85 -4.77 8.76
C ALA A 487 -20.83 -3.72 9.31
N LYS A 488 -20.78 -3.43 10.62
CA LYS A 488 -21.54 -2.32 11.23
C LYS A 488 -21.13 -0.98 10.65
N GLN A 489 -19.83 -0.72 10.56
CA GLN A 489 -19.28 0.53 10.04
C GLN A 489 -19.62 0.76 8.57
N GLN A 490 -19.52 -0.28 7.73
CA GLN A 490 -19.92 -0.20 6.32
C GLN A 490 -21.41 0.10 6.13
N LYS A 491 -22.26 -0.23 7.11
CA LYS A 491 -23.68 0.10 7.13
C LYS A 491 -23.98 1.48 7.73
N GLY A 492 -22.97 2.17 8.25
CA GLY A 492 -23.13 3.42 8.98
C GLY A 492 -23.80 3.24 10.36
N GLU A 493 -23.69 2.06 10.96
CA GLU A 493 -24.18 1.79 12.31
C GLU A 493 -23.15 2.27 13.36
N ASP A 494 -23.61 2.91 14.43
CA ASP A 494 -22.74 3.36 15.52
C ASP A 494 -22.07 2.17 16.24
N LEU A 495 -20.75 2.29 16.47
CA LEU A 495 -20.00 1.29 17.22
C LEU A 495 -20.29 1.44 18.73
N SER A 496 -20.55 0.32 19.40
CA SER A 496 -20.70 0.31 20.85
C SER A 496 -19.36 0.50 21.56
N LEU A 497 -19.36 0.91 22.83
CA LEU A 497 -18.16 0.99 23.67
C LEU A 497 -17.32 -0.30 23.62
N ARG A 498 -17.98 -1.45 23.61
CA ARG A 498 -17.32 -2.76 23.53
C ARG A 498 -16.67 -2.99 22.18
N ASP A 499 -17.28 -2.51 21.10
CA ASP A 499 -16.73 -2.58 19.75
C ASP A 499 -15.46 -1.72 19.65
N ILE A 500 -15.50 -0.47 20.16
CA ILE A 500 -14.34 0.44 20.18
C ILE A 500 -13.20 -0.14 21.02
N MET A 501 -13.49 -0.67 22.21
CA MET A 501 -12.50 -1.36 23.04
C MET A 501 -11.90 -2.59 22.35
N MET A 502 -12.73 -3.38 21.68
CA MET A 502 -12.28 -4.56 20.94
C MET A 502 -11.35 -4.15 19.78
N LEU A 503 -11.72 -3.08 19.07
CA LEU A 503 -10.98 -2.55 17.92
C LEU A 503 -9.57 -2.09 18.30
N TRP A 504 -9.41 -1.36 19.40
CA TRP A 504 -8.12 -0.79 19.79
C TRP A 504 -7.32 -1.67 20.76
N PHE A 505 -7.97 -2.35 21.71
CA PHE A 505 -7.27 -3.03 22.80
C PHE A 505 -7.50 -4.55 22.84
N GLY A 506 -8.57 -5.03 22.20
CA GLY A 506 -8.92 -6.46 22.15
C GLY A 506 -8.15 -7.26 21.09
N ALA A 507 -7.61 -6.61 20.06
CA ALA A 507 -6.86 -7.25 18.98
C ALA A 507 -5.50 -6.57 18.79
N ASP A 508 -4.44 -7.36 18.89
CA ASP A 508 -3.07 -6.92 18.57
C ASP A 508 -2.83 -7.00 17.05
N SER A 509 -1.95 -6.17 16.51
CA SER A 509 -1.49 -6.24 15.11
C SER A 509 -0.81 -7.58 14.77
N SER A 510 -0.45 -8.39 15.76
CA SER A 510 0.03 -9.77 15.56
C SER A 510 -1.11 -10.81 15.43
N VAL A 511 -2.35 -10.44 15.78
CA VAL A 511 -3.50 -11.34 15.76
C VAL A 511 -3.91 -11.59 14.30
N GLY A 512 -3.58 -12.77 13.79
CA GLY A 512 -4.02 -13.23 12.47
C GLY A 512 -2.95 -13.29 11.38
N GLU A 513 -1.70 -12.87 11.66
CA GLU A 513 -0.60 -12.94 10.69
C GLU A 513 -0.27 -14.39 10.26
N SER A 514 -0.57 -15.35 11.15
CA SER A 514 -0.34 -16.79 10.95
C SER A 514 -1.60 -17.62 10.65
N TYR A 515 -2.78 -17.01 10.53
CA TYR A 515 -4.02 -17.78 10.37
C TYR A 515 -4.86 -17.21 9.24
N PHE A 516 -5.01 -17.98 8.17
CA PHE A 516 -5.99 -17.68 7.12
C PHE A 516 -7.40 -17.75 7.72
N TRP A 517 -7.88 -16.61 8.21
CA TRP A 517 -9.29 -16.32 8.44
C TRP A 517 -9.54 -14.95 7.83
N LYS A 518 -10.39 -14.94 6.78
CA LYS A 518 -10.95 -13.79 6.06
C LYS A 518 -10.05 -12.55 5.91
N ASN A 519 -9.66 -12.25 4.67
CA ASN A 519 -9.21 -10.91 4.26
C ASN A 519 -8.17 -10.26 5.18
N GLY A 520 -7.06 -10.95 5.46
CA GLY A 520 -5.92 -10.36 6.16
C GLY A 520 -6.35 -9.55 7.38
N GLY A 521 -6.77 -10.21 8.46
CA GLY A 521 -7.38 -9.57 9.64
C GLY A 521 -6.66 -8.30 10.11
N ILE A 522 -5.35 -8.21 9.93
CA ILE A 522 -4.53 -7.01 10.15
C ILE A 522 -4.87 -5.87 9.18
N ALA A 523 -4.93 -6.13 7.86
CA ALA A 523 -5.30 -5.14 6.86
C ALA A 523 -6.74 -4.65 7.05
N THR A 524 -7.66 -5.56 7.37
CA THR A 524 -9.05 -5.19 7.71
C THR A 524 -9.10 -4.34 8.98
N LEU A 525 -8.41 -4.76 10.06
CA LEU A 525 -8.31 -4.00 11.31
C LEU A 525 -7.62 -2.64 11.12
N GLN A 526 -6.57 -2.56 10.31
CA GLN A 526 -5.90 -1.31 9.95
C GLN A 526 -6.80 -0.39 9.13
N SER A 527 -7.55 -0.94 8.16
CA SER A 527 -8.53 -0.18 7.38
C SER A 527 -9.59 0.43 8.30
N VAL A 528 -10.16 -0.37 9.21
CA VAL A 528 -11.16 0.11 10.17
C VAL A 528 -10.57 1.18 11.07
N ARG A 529 -9.40 0.94 11.67
CA ARG A 529 -8.71 1.92 12.52
C ARG A 529 -8.38 3.21 11.76
N GLY A 530 -8.06 3.12 10.47
CA GLY A 530 -7.75 4.28 9.62
C GLY A 530 -8.92 5.24 9.40
N GLU A 531 -10.15 4.75 9.54
CA GLU A 531 -11.37 5.57 9.47
C GLU A 531 -11.75 6.20 10.81
N HIS A 532 -11.12 5.78 11.92
CA HIS A 532 -11.41 6.24 13.28
C HIS A 532 -10.34 7.17 13.84
N ASN A 533 -10.75 8.02 14.77
CA ASN A 533 -9.84 8.89 15.50
C ASN A 533 -9.50 8.26 16.86
N PHE A 534 -8.31 7.67 16.96
CA PHE A 534 -7.80 7.04 18.18
C PHE A 534 -7.99 7.90 19.44
N VAL A 535 -7.74 9.21 19.36
CA VAL A 535 -7.82 10.10 20.53
C VAL A 535 -9.25 10.25 21.00
N GLU A 536 -10.21 10.46 20.09
CA GLU A 536 -11.63 10.61 20.44
C GLU A 536 -12.23 9.30 20.95
N ASP A 537 -11.81 8.16 20.40
CA ASP A 537 -12.21 6.84 20.86
C ASP A 537 -11.72 6.55 22.28
N VAL A 538 -10.45 6.86 22.58
CA VAL A 538 -9.89 6.73 23.93
C VAL A 538 -10.65 7.61 24.92
N LYS A 539 -10.96 8.86 24.56
CA LYS A 539 -11.77 9.75 25.42
C LYS A 539 -13.15 9.16 25.68
N THR A 540 -13.81 8.63 24.65
CA THR A 540 -15.11 7.96 24.75
C THR A 540 -15.06 6.77 25.70
N ILE A 541 -13.99 5.95 25.63
CA ILE A 541 -13.80 4.80 26.52
C ILE A 541 -13.72 5.25 27.98
N VAL A 542 -12.97 6.31 28.26
CA VAL A 542 -12.81 6.84 29.63
C VAL A 542 -14.10 7.46 30.14
N ASP A 543 -14.75 8.32 29.34
CA ASP A 543 -15.94 9.05 29.76
C ASP A 543 -17.13 8.11 30.00
N GLN A 544 -17.22 7.00 29.27
CA GLN A 544 -18.23 5.96 29.47
C GLN A 544 -17.81 4.89 30.50
N ARG A 545 -16.68 5.07 31.20
CA ARG A 545 -16.14 4.15 32.22
C ARG A 545 -15.93 2.71 31.71
N GLY A 546 -15.48 2.57 30.46
CA GLY A 546 -15.22 1.26 29.84
C GLY A 546 -14.04 0.51 30.46
N LEU A 547 -13.01 1.23 30.90
CA LEU A 547 -11.80 0.69 31.56
C LEU A 547 -11.37 1.62 32.71
N ALA A 548 -10.65 1.06 33.68
CA ALA A 548 -9.94 1.87 34.66
C ALA A 548 -8.88 2.72 33.95
N ILE A 549 -8.78 4.00 34.32
CA ILE A 549 -7.93 4.96 33.62
C ILE A 549 -6.44 4.57 33.67
N ASP A 550 -5.99 4.03 34.81
CA ASP A 550 -4.62 3.54 34.97
C ASP A 550 -4.33 2.39 34.00
N THR A 551 -5.24 1.43 33.91
CA THR A 551 -5.12 0.28 32.98
C THR A 551 -5.10 0.73 31.52
N LEU A 552 -5.92 1.72 31.17
CA LEU A 552 -5.93 2.26 29.82
C LEU A 552 -4.64 3.02 29.50
N GLY A 553 -4.11 3.76 30.48
CA GLY A 553 -2.82 4.43 30.37
C GLY A 553 -1.67 3.46 30.10
N GLU A 554 -1.61 2.35 30.85
CA GLU A 554 -0.64 1.27 30.63
C GLU A 554 -0.74 0.68 29.21
N LEU A 555 -1.95 0.38 28.74
CA LEU A 555 -2.17 -0.16 27.40
C LEU A 555 -1.73 0.80 26.29
N ILE A 556 -1.93 2.10 26.47
CA ILE A 556 -1.48 3.13 25.52
C ILE A 556 0.06 3.18 25.49
N LEU A 557 0.70 3.16 26.66
CA LEU A 557 2.17 3.20 26.74
C LEU A 557 2.82 1.93 26.16
N ASP A 558 2.17 0.77 26.29
CA ASP A 558 2.67 -0.49 25.74
C ASP A 558 2.48 -0.61 24.22
N ARG A 559 1.31 -0.23 23.70
CA ARG A 559 0.92 -0.54 22.31
C ARG A 559 0.83 0.67 21.39
N TYR A 560 0.66 1.86 21.94
CA TYR A 560 0.35 3.10 21.19
C TYR A 560 1.17 4.29 21.70
N ILE A 561 2.44 4.05 22.03
CA ILE A 561 3.31 5.06 22.62
C ILE A 561 3.39 6.32 21.75
N ASP A 562 3.40 6.17 20.42
CA ASP A 562 3.42 7.29 19.44
C ASP A 562 2.19 8.21 19.51
N GLN A 563 1.09 7.76 20.14
CA GLN A 563 -0.12 8.55 20.36
C GLN A 563 -0.21 9.11 21.79
N ALA A 564 0.68 8.70 22.71
CA ALA A 564 0.59 9.07 24.12
C ALA A 564 0.72 10.58 24.33
N GLU A 565 1.55 11.28 23.54
CA GLU A 565 1.70 12.74 23.64
C GLU A 565 0.38 13.48 23.42
N LYS A 566 -0.44 13.03 22.44
CA LYS A 566 -1.73 13.65 22.12
C LYS A 566 -2.76 13.48 23.24
N LEU A 567 -2.57 12.48 24.10
CA LEU A 567 -3.46 12.14 25.21
C LEU A 567 -2.92 12.61 26.56
N LYS A 568 -1.70 13.16 26.61
CA LYS A 568 -0.99 13.56 27.82
C LYS A 568 -1.85 14.43 28.75
N VAL A 569 -2.39 15.54 28.23
CA VAL A 569 -3.24 16.46 29.01
C VAL A 569 -4.50 15.76 29.53
N PHE A 570 -5.15 14.97 28.68
CA PHE A 570 -6.41 14.31 29.02
C PHE A 570 -6.26 13.33 30.19
N PHE A 571 -5.17 12.56 30.21
CA PHE A 571 -4.84 11.63 31.30
C PHE A 571 -4.33 12.37 32.54
N TYR A 572 -3.55 13.43 32.34
CA TYR A 572 -3.04 14.27 33.42
C TYR A 572 -4.18 14.86 34.28
N ASP A 573 -5.22 15.42 33.64
CA ASP A 573 -6.38 16.00 34.33
C ASP A 573 -7.16 14.97 35.18
N ARG A 574 -6.90 13.69 34.94
CA ARG A 574 -7.54 12.56 35.63
C ARG A 574 -6.56 11.78 36.52
N GLY A 575 -5.37 12.33 36.77
CA GLY A 575 -4.40 11.83 37.74
C GLY A 575 -3.40 10.78 37.22
N VAL A 576 -3.36 10.54 35.90
CA VAL A 576 -2.41 9.62 35.27
C VAL A 576 -1.34 10.42 34.53
N PHE A 577 -0.07 10.23 34.94
CA PHE A 577 1.05 11.05 34.47
C PHE A 577 2.00 10.23 33.59
N PHE A 578 1.77 10.22 32.26
CA PHE A 578 2.65 9.52 31.32
C PHE A 578 4.11 9.96 31.42
N THR A 579 4.35 11.23 31.71
CA THR A 579 5.68 11.81 31.93
C THR A 579 6.49 11.17 33.07
N ARG A 580 5.85 10.40 33.97
CA ARG A 580 6.54 9.63 35.03
C ARG A 580 7.00 8.25 34.58
N ASP A 581 6.49 7.76 33.45
CA ASP A 581 6.78 6.42 32.95
C ASP A 581 8.09 6.40 32.15
N GLU A 582 8.93 5.39 32.40
CA GLU A 582 10.22 5.25 31.72
C GLU A 582 10.09 5.01 30.21
N ARG A 583 9.03 4.31 29.76
CA ARG A 583 8.79 4.06 28.32
C ARG A 583 8.51 5.37 27.60
N TYR A 584 7.63 6.19 28.17
CA TYR A 584 7.29 7.52 27.63
C TYR A 584 8.52 8.43 27.59
N GLN A 585 9.28 8.51 28.69
CA GLN A 585 10.51 9.30 28.77
C GLN A 585 11.57 8.87 27.75
N LYS A 586 11.69 7.56 27.50
CA LYS A 586 12.60 7.03 26.48
C LYS A 586 12.18 7.42 25.07
N HIS A 587 10.88 7.53 24.80
CA HIS A 587 10.34 7.82 23.48
C HIS A 587 10.31 9.34 23.17
N TYR A 588 9.77 10.15 24.09
CA TYR A 588 9.58 11.59 23.88
C TYR A 588 10.67 12.46 24.53
N GLY A 589 11.55 11.87 25.34
CA GLY A 589 12.55 12.59 26.11
C GLY A 589 12.05 12.96 27.51
N ILE A 590 12.98 13.45 28.33
CA ILE A 590 12.72 13.88 29.70
C ILE A 590 12.63 15.40 29.73
N ASP A 591 11.45 15.94 30.06
CA ASP A 591 11.32 17.33 30.48
C ASP A 591 11.50 17.42 32.00
N ARG A 592 12.51 18.20 32.42
CA ARG A 592 12.83 18.39 33.85
C ARG A 592 11.73 19.15 34.59
N LEU A 593 10.86 19.87 33.89
CA LEU A 593 9.76 20.62 34.47
C LEU A 593 8.52 19.77 34.78
N ASP A 594 8.43 18.56 34.20
CA ASP A 594 7.30 17.65 34.46
C ASP A 594 7.19 17.28 35.94
N ILE A 595 8.29 17.28 36.69
CA ILE A 595 8.26 17.08 38.14
C ILE A 595 7.35 18.12 38.81
N TYR A 596 7.46 19.38 38.43
CA TYR A 596 6.66 20.47 39.01
C TYR A 596 5.22 20.44 38.53
N ARG A 597 5.01 20.17 37.23
CA ARG A 597 3.67 19.94 36.69
C ARG A 597 3.01 18.81 37.47
N ASN A 598 3.63 17.66 37.59
CA ASN A 598 3.03 16.48 38.23
C ASN A 598 2.88 16.59 39.76
N LEU A 599 3.79 17.28 40.47
CA LEU A 599 3.73 17.40 41.93
C LEU A 599 2.72 18.47 42.38
N TYR A 600 2.62 19.57 41.64
CA TYR A 600 1.84 20.74 42.06
C TYR A 600 0.59 21.00 41.21
N GLY A 601 0.34 20.20 40.17
CA GLY A 601 -0.88 20.30 39.38
C GLY A 601 -0.91 21.53 38.47
N TYR A 602 0.25 22.03 38.04
CA TYR A 602 0.33 23.28 37.26
C TYR A 602 -0.15 23.15 35.82
N GLY A 603 -0.58 21.97 35.37
CA GLY A 603 -1.04 21.70 34.00
C GLY A 603 0.05 21.00 33.17
N ALA A 604 -0.36 20.03 32.35
CA ALA A 604 0.56 19.19 31.57
C ALA A 604 1.30 19.96 30.46
N ASP A 605 0.68 20.99 29.91
CA ASP A 605 1.24 21.78 28.79
C ASP A 605 1.72 23.17 29.22
N SER A 606 1.75 23.42 30.53
CA SER A 606 2.16 24.70 31.07
C SER A 606 3.62 24.98 30.70
N SER A 607 3.87 26.17 30.15
CA SER A 607 5.22 26.56 29.73
C SER A 607 6.15 26.69 30.93
N CYS A 608 7.47 26.87 30.70
CA CYS A 608 8.38 27.13 31.80
C CYS A 608 7.94 28.38 32.58
N MET A 609 7.50 29.41 31.84
CA MET A 609 6.98 30.63 32.42
C MET A 609 5.72 30.42 33.27
N ASP A 610 4.78 29.59 32.81
CA ASP A 610 3.58 29.25 33.59
C ASP A 610 3.93 28.54 34.89
N VAL A 611 4.85 27.57 34.83
CA VAL A 611 5.34 26.84 36.02
C VAL A 611 5.99 27.81 37.03
N ILE A 612 6.80 28.75 36.55
CA ILE A 612 7.44 29.77 37.39
C ILE A 612 6.38 30.67 38.06
N ASN A 613 5.43 31.17 37.28
CA ASN A 613 4.34 32.02 37.77
C ASN A 613 3.52 31.30 38.85
N CYS A 614 3.18 30.02 38.63
CA CYS A 614 2.48 29.20 39.61
C CYS A 614 3.31 28.95 40.87
N LEU A 615 4.61 28.66 40.75
CA LEU A 615 5.51 28.51 41.91
C LEU A 615 5.54 29.77 42.77
N ILE A 616 5.64 30.95 42.15
CA ILE A 616 5.64 32.23 42.87
C ILE A 616 4.29 32.46 43.54
N LYS A 617 3.18 32.25 42.82
CA LYS A 617 1.81 32.42 43.33
C LYS A 617 1.52 31.50 44.52
N ASP A 618 2.05 30.27 44.50
CA ASP A 618 1.90 29.28 45.55
C ASP A 618 2.84 29.49 46.76
N GLY A 619 3.68 30.53 46.74
CA GLY A 619 4.68 30.78 47.80
C GLY A 619 5.80 29.73 47.82
N LYS A 620 6.12 29.13 46.68
CA LYS A 620 7.19 28.14 46.47
C LYS A 620 8.32 28.71 45.59
N GLY A 621 8.45 30.03 45.53
CA GLY A 621 9.45 30.73 44.71
C GLY A 621 10.89 30.28 45.00
N VAL A 622 11.18 29.85 46.23
CA VAL A 622 12.51 29.30 46.61
C VAL A 622 12.96 28.10 45.76
N GLU A 623 12.05 27.29 45.22
CA GLU A 623 12.41 26.15 44.36
C GLU A 623 13.10 26.61 43.06
N LEU A 624 12.74 27.81 42.56
CA LEU A 624 13.41 28.44 41.42
C LEU A 624 14.90 28.62 41.66
N PHE A 625 15.29 28.93 42.90
CA PHE A 625 16.68 29.24 43.23
C PHE A 625 17.48 28.00 43.66
N ARG A 626 16.80 26.98 44.21
CA ARG A 626 17.45 25.70 44.55
C ARG A 626 17.90 24.94 43.31
N GLU A 627 17.05 24.92 42.29
CA GLU A 627 17.25 24.15 41.05
C GLU A 627 17.27 25.08 39.83
N TYR A 628 17.88 26.27 39.97
CA TYR A 628 17.83 27.35 38.97
C TYR A 628 18.19 26.92 37.55
N LYS A 629 19.14 25.98 37.37
CA LYS A 629 19.49 25.46 36.04
C LYS A 629 18.33 24.76 35.34
N ARG A 630 17.43 24.10 36.10
CA ARG A 630 16.25 23.43 35.53
C ARG A 630 15.23 24.39 34.96
N PHE A 631 15.23 25.65 35.42
CA PHE A 631 14.32 26.69 34.98
C PHE A 631 14.98 27.63 33.97
N ALA A 632 16.24 28.00 34.19
CA ALA A 632 16.96 28.97 33.37
C ALA A 632 17.13 28.50 31.92
N GLU A 633 17.50 27.24 31.69
CA GLU A 633 17.70 26.72 30.33
C GLU A 633 16.39 26.65 29.53
N PRO A 634 15.30 26.00 30.01
CA PRO A 634 14.04 25.98 29.27
C PRO A 634 13.46 27.39 29.06
N LEU A 635 13.61 28.28 30.04
CA LEU A 635 13.11 29.65 29.93
C LEU A 635 13.89 30.44 28.87
N VAL A 636 15.23 30.32 28.82
CA VAL A 636 16.04 30.96 27.77
C VAL A 636 15.68 30.44 26.38
N LYS A 637 15.43 29.13 26.25
CA LYS A 637 14.95 28.52 25.00
C LYS A 637 13.55 29.00 24.61
N GLU A 638 12.63 29.10 25.57
CA GLU A 638 11.29 29.64 25.37
C GLU A 638 11.34 31.10 24.90
N MET A 639 12.31 31.87 25.38
CA MET A 639 12.61 33.24 24.94
C MET A 639 13.36 33.32 23.59
N GLY A 640 13.57 32.20 22.89
CA GLY A 640 14.28 32.16 21.60
C GLY A 640 15.80 32.38 21.69
N GLY A 641 16.39 32.25 22.88
CA GLY A 641 17.84 32.36 23.10
C GLY A 641 18.56 31.01 23.07
N GLU A 642 19.88 31.04 22.90
CA GLU A 642 20.74 29.86 23.05
C GLU A 642 21.30 29.78 24.48
N PHE A 643 21.32 28.57 25.06
CA PHE A 643 21.86 28.32 26.39
C PHE A 643 23.21 27.60 26.28
N ASP A 644 24.28 28.19 26.84
CA ASP A 644 25.62 27.61 26.81
C ASP A 644 25.92 26.83 28.11
N ASP A 645 25.89 25.51 27.99
CA ASP A 645 26.14 24.57 29.09
C ASP A 645 27.58 24.60 29.63
N MET A 646 28.58 25.02 28.83
CA MET A 646 29.98 24.97 29.25
C MET A 646 30.41 26.13 30.15
N PHE A 647 29.74 27.28 30.04
CA PHE A 647 30.08 28.47 30.83
C PHE A 647 29.04 28.82 31.90
N GLY A 648 27.94 28.05 32.00
CA GLY A 648 26.82 28.40 32.87
C GLY A 648 26.33 29.83 32.64
N GLY A 649 26.52 30.34 31.41
CA GLY A 649 26.28 31.70 31.01
C GLY A 649 25.34 31.67 29.82
N GLY A 650 24.06 31.94 30.04
CA GLY A 650 23.13 32.17 28.94
C GLY A 650 23.62 33.35 28.10
N ARG A 651 24.17 33.08 26.91
CA ARG A 651 24.28 34.11 25.89
C ARG A 651 22.94 34.13 25.15
N LEU A 652 22.11 35.11 25.47
CA LEU A 652 21.24 35.66 24.44
C LEU A 652 22.16 36.02 23.27
N VAL A 653 22.04 35.32 22.14
CA VAL A 653 22.74 35.71 20.91
C VAL A 653 22.20 37.08 20.57
N ALA A 654 22.96 38.11 20.94
CA ALA A 654 22.75 39.45 20.48
C ALA A 654 23.06 39.46 18.98
N GLY A 655 22.07 39.06 18.18
CA GLY A 655 21.87 39.71 16.90
C GLY A 655 21.40 41.13 17.21
N ASP A 656 22.09 42.13 16.67
CA ASP A 656 21.82 43.57 16.82
C ASP A 656 20.44 44.03 16.27
N SER A 657 19.40 43.20 16.36
CA SER A 657 18.08 43.48 15.78
C SER A 657 16.89 42.87 16.51
N MET A 658 16.98 42.55 17.81
CA MET A 658 15.76 42.40 18.61
C MET A 658 15.33 43.79 19.08
N GLU A 659 14.40 44.39 18.32
CA GLU A 659 13.58 45.47 18.84
C GLU A 659 12.98 45.02 20.17
N LYS A 660 12.94 45.96 21.14
CA LYS A 660 12.42 45.75 22.49
C LYS A 660 10.96 45.28 22.47
N GLU A 661 10.71 44.00 22.29
CA GLU A 661 9.50 43.39 22.84
C GLU A 661 9.77 43.20 24.34
N GLU A 662 9.17 44.09 25.14
CA GLU A 662 9.23 44.04 26.59
C GLU A 662 8.72 42.69 27.10
N LEU A 663 9.53 42.03 27.93
CA LEU A 663 9.18 40.85 28.72
C LEU A 663 7.87 41.08 29.49
N TYR A 664 6.78 40.47 29.05
CA TYR A 664 5.56 40.38 29.86
C TYR A 664 5.69 39.22 30.86
N TRP A 665 6.26 39.49 32.03
CA TRP A 665 6.06 38.62 33.19
C TRP A 665 4.60 38.77 33.65
N GLY A 666 3.76 37.77 33.37
CA GLY A 666 2.33 37.83 33.66
C GLY A 666 1.96 37.96 35.14
N VAL A 667 2.94 37.76 36.04
CA VAL A 667 2.81 37.99 37.48
C VAL A 667 3.78 39.09 37.90
N GLU A 668 3.28 40.11 38.61
CA GLU A 668 4.14 41.05 39.35
C GLU A 668 4.87 40.27 40.47
N ALA A 669 6.02 39.70 40.14
CA ALA A 669 6.89 39.05 41.11
C ALA A 669 7.61 40.12 41.93
N ASP A 670 7.40 40.12 43.24
CA ASP A 670 8.16 40.96 44.17
C ASP A 670 9.53 40.33 44.42
N PHE A 671 10.50 40.68 43.56
CA PHE A 671 11.87 40.19 43.68
C PHE A 671 12.54 40.58 45.01
N GLY A 672 12.06 41.63 45.69
CA GLY A 672 12.51 41.99 47.04
C GLY A 672 12.14 40.90 48.05
N LYS A 673 10.87 40.47 48.05
CA LYS A 673 10.42 39.34 48.89
C LYS A 673 11.10 38.03 48.52
N LEU A 674 11.28 37.75 47.23
CA LEU A 674 12.00 36.53 46.81
C LEU A 674 13.46 36.55 47.25
N ALA A 675 14.11 37.72 47.26
CA ALA A 675 15.47 37.87 47.76
C ALA A 675 15.56 37.67 49.29
N GLU A 676 14.60 38.18 50.05
CA GLU A 676 14.46 37.92 51.49
C GLU A 676 14.25 36.43 51.76
N GLU A 677 13.31 35.80 51.05
CA GLU A 677 13.01 34.37 51.17
C GLU A 677 14.25 33.51 50.82
N ALA A 678 14.97 33.88 49.76
CA ALA A 678 16.22 33.21 49.38
C ALA A 678 17.32 33.36 50.45
N ARG A 679 17.33 34.48 51.18
CA ARG A 679 18.24 34.73 52.29
C ARG A 679 17.90 33.83 53.48
N GLU A 680 16.63 33.80 53.88
CA GLU A 680 16.14 32.94 54.98
C GLU A 680 16.38 31.46 54.71
N LYS A 681 16.15 31.01 53.48
CA LYS A 681 16.31 29.61 53.07
C LYS A 681 17.73 29.25 52.62
N LYS A 682 18.69 30.17 52.72
CA LYS A 682 20.11 29.98 52.35
C LYS A 682 20.35 29.58 50.89
N CYS A 683 19.49 30.01 49.97
CA CYS A 683 19.63 29.80 48.51
C CYS A 683 20.00 31.07 47.73
N LEU A 684 20.48 32.11 48.42
CA LEU A 684 20.93 33.38 47.82
C LEU A 684 21.89 33.23 46.61
N PRO A 685 22.87 32.30 46.60
CA PRO A 685 23.71 32.09 45.42
C PRO A 685 22.92 31.71 44.17
N GLY A 686 21.93 30.82 44.30
CA GLY A 686 21.07 30.40 43.20
C GLY A 686 20.11 31.50 42.74
N PHE A 687 19.67 32.38 43.66
CA PHE A 687 18.92 33.58 43.32
C PHE A 687 19.75 34.52 42.43
N ILE A 688 21.00 34.80 42.83
CA ILE A 688 21.94 35.66 42.08
C ILE A 688 22.20 35.09 40.68
N GLU A 689 22.41 33.78 40.57
CA GLU A 689 22.60 33.12 39.27
C GLU A 689 21.34 33.14 38.41
N PHE A 690 20.17 32.91 39.01
CA PHE A 690 18.93 32.92 38.27
C PHE A 690 18.67 34.31 37.64
N ILE A 691 18.77 35.39 38.42
CA ILE A 691 18.56 36.75 37.90
C ILE A 691 19.65 37.17 36.92
N SER A 692 20.89 36.67 37.07
CA SER A 692 21.98 36.99 36.14
C SER A 692 21.75 36.32 34.78
N LEU A 693 21.25 35.09 34.77
CA LEU A 693 21.03 34.32 33.55
C LEU A 693 19.76 34.70 32.80
N VAL A 694 18.67 34.85 33.54
CA VAL A 694 17.32 35.07 32.98
C VAL A 694 17.06 36.56 32.70
N LYS A 695 17.75 37.47 33.41
CA LYS A 695 17.59 38.92 33.30
C LYS A 695 16.12 39.37 33.37
N PRO A 696 15.38 38.98 34.44
CA PRO A 696 13.96 39.28 34.56
C PRO A 696 13.70 40.81 34.66
N PRO A 697 12.51 41.30 34.29
CA PRO A 697 12.08 42.67 34.55
C PRO A 697 11.84 42.84 36.05
N LEU A 698 12.86 43.37 36.74
CA LEU A 698 12.90 43.46 38.20
C LEU A 698 11.88 44.44 38.81
N GLY A 699 11.21 45.25 38.00
CA GLY A 699 10.24 46.23 38.47
C GLY A 699 10.87 47.24 39.44
N LYS A 700 10.42 47.24 40.70
CA LYS A 700 10.93 48.12 41.78
C LYS A 700 12.16 47.58 42.50
N PHE A 701 12.62 46.37 42.20
CA PHE A 701 13.75 45.78 42.89
C PHE A 701 15.06 46.43 42.42
N ASP A 702 15.73 47.14 43.33
CA ASP A 702 17.04 47.76 43.09
C ASP A 702 18.17 46.78 43.47
N ILE A 703 18.88 46.29 42.46
CA ILE A 703 20.00 45.38 42.63
C ILE A 703 21.18 46.02 43.40
N ASN A 704 21.38 47.33 43.29
CA ASN A 704 22.45 48.03 44.00
C ASN A 704 22.11 48.21 45.48
N GLU A 705 20.85 48.52 45.79
CA GLU A 705 20.35 48.54 47.18
C GLU A 705 20.48 47.16 47.82
N PHE A 706 20.01 46.11 47.13
CA PHE A 706 20.15 44.72 47.57
C PHE A 706 21.61 44.32 47.86
N VAL A 707 22.54 44.68 46.96
CA VAL A 707 23.98 44.40 47.16
C VAL A 707 24.53 45.20 48.35
N SER A 708 24.16 46.47 48.51
CA SER A 708 24.59 47.31 49.64
C SER A 708 24.13 46.71 50.98
N ASP A 709 22.87 46.28 51.05
CA ASP A 709 22.29 45.61 52.22
C ASP A 709 22.99 44.28 52.51
N LEU A 710 23.35 43.54 51.47
CA LEU A 710 24.09 42.29 51.61
C LEU A 710 25.51 42.54 52.15
N LEU A 711 26.19 43.59 51.68
CA LEU A 711 27.53 43.96 52.15
C LEU A 711 27.54 44.39 53.63
N SER A 712 26.45 44.98 54.12
CA SER A 712 26.31 45.42 55.51
C SER A 712 25.87 44.32 56.49
N THR A 713 25.47 43.14 55.99
CA THR A 713 25.00 42.03 56.84
C THR A 713 26.17 41.17 57.34
N GLU A 714 26.20 40.84 58.64
CA GLU A 714 27.26 39.99 59.27
C GLU A 714 27.29 38.54 58.74
N GLY A 715 26.21 38.06 58.11
CA GLY A 715 26.09 36.69 57.56
C GLY A 715 26.71 36.47 56.18
N THR A 716 27.42 37.45 55.65
CA THR A 716 27.94 37.42 54.28
C THR A 716 29.24 36.62 54.18
N ASN A 717 29.20 35.53 53.42
CA ASN A 717 30.31 34.59 53.28
C ASN A 717 30.96 34.70 51.89
N ILE A 718 32.24 34.31 51.80
CA ILE A 718 33.08 34.27 50.60
C ILE A 718 32.33 33.69 49.40
N LYS A 719 31.56 32.60 49.58
CA LYS A 719 30.81 31.95 48.50
C LYS A 719 29.83 32.89 47.77
N ILE A 720 29.12 33.74 48.50
CA ILE A 720 28.15 34.68 47.91
C ILE A 720 28.89 35.79 47.15
N MET A 721 29.98 36.29 47.72
CA MET A 721 30.81 37.31 47.11
C MET A 721 31.49 36.82 45.83
N CYS A 722 32.03 35.60 45.84
CA CYS A 722 32.56 34.96 44.63
C CYS A 722 31.48 34.86 43.53
N GLN A 723 30.23 34.56 43.89
CA GLN A 723 29.15 34.46 42.92
C GLN A 723 28.81 35.81 42.29
N LEU A 724 28.72 36.88 43.09
CA LEU A 724 28.48 38.24 42.61
C LEU A 724 29.60 38.71 41.66
N VAL A 725 30.86 38.50 42.05
CA VAL A 725 32.02 38.84 41.22
C VAL A 725 32.01 38.06 39.90
N GLY A 726 31.73 36.75 39.97
CA GLY A 726 31.67 35.87 38.80
C GLY A 726 30.59 36.30 37.81
N GLN A 727 29.43 36.73 38.31
CA GLN A 727 28.27 37.10 37.49
C GLN A 727 28.20 38.58 37.11
N PHE A 728 29.18 39.42 37.50
CA PHE A 728 29.15 40.86 37.27
C PHE A 728 28.75 41.28 35.84
N ASN A 729 29.37 40.69 34.82
CA ASN A 729 29.07 41.04 33.42
C ASN A 729 27.59 40.83 33.08
N ASN A 730 26.99 39.77 33.61
CA ASN A 730 25.58 39.46 33.42
C ASN A 730 24.69 40.39 34.25
N LEU A 731 25.06 40.64 35.51
CA LEU A 731 24.32 41.52 36.42
C LEU A 731 24.40 43.00 36.02
N LYS A 732 25.40 43.42 35.26
CA LYS A 732 25.48 44.77 34.68
C LYS A 732 24.30 45.06 33.76
N HIS A 733 23.83 44.06 33.01
CA HIS A 733 22.62 44.18 32.18
C HIS A 733 21.34 44.31 33.00
N VAL A 734 21.39 43.87 34.26
CA VAL A 734 20.31 43.92 35.23
C VAL A 734 20.36 45.23 36.06
N GLY A 735 21.37 46.07 35.85
CA GLY A 735 21.51 47.39 36.48
C GLY A 735 22.57 47.48 37.58
N LEU A 736 23.39 46.44 37.79
CA LEU A 736 24.49 46.49 38.76
C LEU A 736 25.56 47.48 38.29
N THR A 737 25.85 48.47 39.13
CA THR A 737 26.83 49.51 38.81
C THR A 737 28.26 49.03 39.02
N SER A 738 29.21 49.64 38.29
CA SER A 738 30.64 49.40 38.52
C SER A 738 31.06 49.76 39.95
N TYR A 739 30.39 50.73 40.58
CA TYR A 739 30.65 51.09 41.98
C TYR A 739 30.29 49.93 42.93
N SER A 740 29.12 49.32 42.74
CA SER A 740 28.71 48.14 43.53
C SER A 740 29.66 46.96 43.32
N ASP A 741 30.15 46.72 42.09
CA ASP A 741 31.14 45.67 41.81
C ASP A 741 32.48 45.92 42.51
N GLN A 742 32.95 47.17 42.50
CA GLN A 742 34.15 47.56 43.25
C GLN A 742 34.00 47.28 44.75
N LEU A 743 32.85 47.59 45.34
CA LEU A 743 32.55 47.30 46.74
C LEU A 743 32.46 45.79 47.02
N ILE A 744 31.86 45.01 46.12
CA ILE A 744 31.81 43.54 46.22
C ILE A 744 33.23 42.96 46.21
N ILE A 745 34.08 43.40 45.29
CA ILE A 745 35.49 42.95 45.20
C ILE A 745 36.24 43.34 46.46
N TRP A 746 36.05 44.56 46.95
CA TRP A 746 36.67 45.01 48.20
C TRP A 746 36.30 44.09 49.37
N ARG A 747 35.00 43.84 49.55
CA ARG A 747 34.51 42.97 50.62
C ARG A 747 34.97 41.53 50.47
N LEU A 748 35.02 41.02 49.23
CA LEU A 748 35.58 39.70 48.94
C LEU A 748 37.04 39.61 49.40
N CYS A 749 37.84 40.61 49.08
CA CYS A 749 39.24 40.68 49.49
C CYS A 749 39.41 40.76 51.02
N GLU A 750 38.55 41.49 51.74
CA GLU A 750 38.54 41.50 53.21
C GLU A 750 38.24 40.13 53.84
N LEU A 751 37.35 39.36 53.22
CA LEU A 751 36.93 38.06 53.73
C LEU A 751 37.99 36.96 53.49
N TYR A 752 38.91 37.15 52.55
CA TYR A 752 39.97 36.18 52.25
C TYR A 752 41.15 36.30 53.20
N GLY A 753 41.23 35.36 54.16
CA GLY A 753 42.32 35.28 55.14
C GLY A 753 43.62 34.69 54.59
N GLN A 754 43.55 33.66 53.74
CA GLN A 754 44.69 33.04 53.06
C GLN A 754 44.26 32.48 51.68
N ILE A 755 45.20 32.37 50.73
CA ILE A 755 45.00 31.70 49.44
C ILE A 755 45.54 30.28 49.53
N GLU A 756 44.66 29.30 49.65
CA GLU A 756 45.04 27.91 49.85
C GLU A 756 44.77 27.03 48.62
N HIS A 757 43.69 27.32 47.88
CA HIS A 757 43.22 26.44 46.81
C HIS A 757 43.56 26.95 45.40
N TYR A 758 43.60 26.03 44.43
CA TYR A 758 43.80 26.36 43.02
C TYR A 758 42.72 27.31 42.48
N GLN A 759 41.47 27.13 42.94
CA GLN A 759 40.34 27.98 42.55
C GLN A 759 40.52 29.45 42.98
N ASP A 760 41.08 29.70 44.16
CA ASP A 760 41.35 31.05 44.66
C ASP A 760 42.41 31.76 43.79
N LYS A 761 43.41 31.00 43.33
CA LYS A 761 44.44 31.51 42.40
C LYS A 761 43.86 31.83 41.02
N CYS A 762 42.92 31.00 40.53
CA CYS A 762 42.19 31.28 39.31
C CYS A 762 41.29 32.51 39.44
N LEU A 763 40.59 32.66 40.56
CA LEU A 763 39.78 33.84 40.86
C LEU A 763 40.63 35.12 40.86
N ALA A 764 41.82 35.06 41.48
CA ALA A 764 42.77 36.16 41.45
C ALA A 764 43.25 36.50 40.03
N ASP A 765 43.47 35.52 39.16
CA ASP A 765 43.81 35.78 37.74
C ASP A 765 42.65 36.48 37.01
N VAL A 766 41.40 36.05 37.22
CA VAL A 766 40.22 36.73 36.64
C VAL A 766 40.13 38.17 37.14
N LEU A 767 40.28 38.37 38.45
CA LEU A 767 40.25 39.69 39.09
C LEU A 767 41.40 40.59 38.63
N SER A 768 42.58 40.03 38.38
CA SER A 768 43.75 40.78 37.92
C SER A 768 43.54 41.46 36.57
N LYS A 769 42.59 40.97 35.76
CA LYS A 769 42.22 41.54 34.46
C LYS A 769 41.14 42.62 34.57
N ARG A 770 40.57 42.83 35.77
CA ARG A 770 39.56 43.85 36.05
C ARG A 770 40.19 45.06 36.73
N TYR A 771 39.72 46.25 36.36
CA TYR A 771 40.17 47.55 36.90
C TYR A 771 41.68 47.80 36.75
N ASP A 772 42.14 49.00 37.12
CA ASP A 772 43.52 49.45 36.97
C ASP A 772 44.36 49.24 38.24
N ASP A 773 45.66 49.56 38.17
CA ASP A 773 46.57 49.41 39.30
C ASP A 773 46.24 50.37 40.44
N GLU A 774 45.61 51.51 40.15
CA GLU A 774 45.19 52.47 41.17
C GLU A 774 44.10 51.88 42.06
N PHE A 775 43.11 51.20 41.47
CA PHE A 775 42.09 50.48 42.22
C PHE A 775 42.67 49.37 43.12
N TRP A 776 43.62 48.58 42.59
CA TRP A 776 44.18 47.45 43.32
C TRP A 776 45.23 47.84 44.38
N ARG A 777 45.75 49.07 44.34
CA ARG A 777 46.86 49.53 45.20
C ARG A 777 46.59 49.30 46.68
N ASP A 778 45.38 49.65 47.12
CA ASP A 778 45.01 49.71 48.54
C ASP A 778 44.10 48.54 48.97
N MET A 779 43.91 47.52 48.11
CA MET A 779 43.02 46.39 48.39
C MET A 779 43.51 45.53 49.57
N PRO A 780 42.65 45.23 50.56
CA PRO A 780 43.01 44.45 51.74
C PRO A 780 43.12 42.94 51.48
N GLY A 781 43.63 42.21 52.46
CA GLY A 781 43.59 40.74 52.48
C GLY A 781 44.53 40.02 51.50
N SER A 782 44.66 38.70 51.68
CA SER A 782 45.61 37.89 50.90
C SER A 782 45.25 37.82 49.42
N LEU A 783 43.95 37.92 49.09
CA LEU A 783 43.47 37.94 47.71
C LEU A 783 43.92 39.21 46.97
N GLY A 784 43.78 40.38 47.59
CA GLY A 784 44.23 41.65 47.02
C GLY A 784 45.75 41.69 46.80
N GLU A 785 46.52 41.18 47.78
CA GLU A 785 47.98 41.04 47.66
C GLU A 785 48.39 40.14 46.48
N TYR A 786 47.72 39.01 46.32
CA TYR A 786 48.03 38.07 45.23
C TYR A 786 47.65 38.63 43.85
N VAL A 787 46.52 39.34 43.74
CA VAL A 787 46.15 40.04 42.50
C VAL A 787 47.21 41.07 42.12
N ARG A 788 47.67 41.89 43.07
CA ARG A 788 48.77 42.84 42.83
C ARG A 788 50.05 42.14 42.37
N ALA A 789 50.39 41.00 42.97
CA ALA A 789 51.57 40.23 42.58
C ALA A 789 51.48 39.63 41.17
N ILE A 790 50.28 39.21 40.73
CA ILE A 790 50.03 38.80 39.33
C ILE A 790 50.19 40.00 38.39
N ARG A 791 49.56 41.14 38.70
CA ARG A 791 49.60 42.35 37.87
C ARG A 791 51.01 42.94 37.73
N ALA A 792 51.81 42.86 38.79
CA ALA A 792 53.22 43.25 38.79
C ALA A 792 54.15 42.24 38.09
N GLY A 793 53.62 41.11 37.60
CA GLY A 793 54.40 40.05 36.95
C GLY A 793 55.32 39.26 37.89
N ILE A 794 55.14 39.39 39.20
CA ILE A 794 55.93 38.71 40.24
C ILE A 794 55.52 37.23 40.33
N ILE A 795 54.21 36.97 40.17
CA ILE A 795 53.62 35.63 40.19
C ILE A 795 52.99 35.35 38.84
N ARG A 796 53.27 34.17 38.27
CA ARG A 796 52.57 33.72 37.06
C ARG A 796 51.21 33.13 37.43
N PRO A 797 50.12 33.53 36.76
CA PRO A 797 48.81 32.95 37.01
C PRO A 797 48.80 31.45 36.66
N PRO A 798 47.95 30.64 37.32
CA PRO A 798 47.83 29.22 37.03
C PRO A 798 47.40 28.98 35.57
N HIS A 799 48.07 28.04 34.88
CA HIS A 799 47.65 27.61 33.54
C HIS A 799 46.51 26.58 33.63
N GLY A 800 45.38 26.88 33.00
CA GLY A 800 44.20 26.01 32.90
C GLY A 800 42.89 26.79 32.72
N PRO A 801 41.82 26.17 32.18
CA PRO A 801 40.52 26.83 32.10
C PRO A 801 39.97 27.09 33.51
N VAL A 802 39.49 28.31 33.74
CA VAL A 802 38.67 28.65 34.91
C VAL A 802 37.31 28.00 34.70
N ARG A 803 36.89 27.15 35.64
CA ARG A 803 35.55 26.52 35.65
C ARG A 803 34.55 27.38 36.41
#